data_AF-A0A2N3NIY9-F1
#
_entry.id   AF-A0A2N3NIY9-F1
#
_cell.length_a   1.000
_cell.length_b   1.000
_cell.length_c   1.000
_cell.angle_alpha   90.00
_cell.angle_beta   90.00
_cell.angle_gamma   90.00
#
_symmetry.space_group_name_H-M   'P 1'
#
loop_
_entity.id
_entity.type
_entity.pdbx_description
1 polymer ?
#
loop_
_entity_poly.entity_id
_entity_poly.type
_entity_poly.pdbx_seq_one_letter_code
_entity_poly.pdbx_strand_id
1 'polypeptide(L)'
;MSFNPTPPRPYIGLWNNYADGGQLTLTLEETQAGLLASFLVIFAGIAALSGWNIVRFTLHQSRSSSDIHDGMHHQIQAILRNSTGLVQALQLIFQVAKAWRARLGVARVTRRLFFVFFIAFIFFVASTFAQLFISLTWSTAGAQFLIQTDSCSFFFPGLEAQRLRADQSEFIYLKSRLEAAMIYERLCYSEGADTRAPECSTLPMPVIEIDQEDDTCPFADVSLCISSNSVPVRLVATVNSNTHLGMNSDDEDSIIYRRTARCSPIQNNRVKAGTDGLEFMYGPFTGNPDSEATFVYPDSARSMTSYLVEAARYDSASLANGDFVWAPNSTIIPPPTEANNSASIFFVMTNNVTNVSPTSDPLFGVDPAGSPVKVLACIEEHELCNPNLPSLNQCKSFAPADDIFALVDSLGLNERQNGTALRLTINLLREDLGQIVNFAPGDIIMAGKTVLYGEQYDILPVDQWRREVRRWFAMSLSLLQSDAVQFSTVQKDATLRDYFTAIVDEPWATSCKNQRIRNAEGVRNFNFLAIVLIFSIGFIIISIGGFVEPVVGLVRRMSGKGEDRSLTWVFDGVLQLQRLAYGAVGVEKWQPGVTDVPTTDEKVWPVIDLKVVATAESIYDSDMSPISRGSPITPISKTSGTWMLKRDV
;
A
#
# COMPACT_ATOMS: atom_id res chain seq x y z
N MET A 1 -31.46 4.93 -2.75
CA MET A 1 -30.76 4.45 -1.54
C MET A 1 -29.46 3.87 -2.03
N SER A 2 -28.37 4.64 -2.07
CA SER A 2 -27.07 4.03 -2.38
C SER A 2 -26.64 3.26 -1.14
N PHE A 3 -26.31 1.97 -1.30
CA PHE A 3 -25.42 1.30 -0.38
C PHE A 3 -24.09 2.02 -0.45
N ASN A 4 -23.96 3.09 0.33
CA ASN A 4 -22.68 3.64 0.68
C ASN A 4 -22.39 3.06 2.05
N PRO A 5 -21.77 1.86 2.15
CA PRO A 5 -21.28 1.43 3.44
C PRO A 5 -20.31 2.51 3.89
N THR A 6 -20.67 3.27 4.92
CA THR A 6 -19.68 4.06 5.67
C THR A 6 -18.46 3.18 5.88
N PRO A 7 -17.24 3.68 5.59
CA PRO A 7 -16.06 2.87 5.50
C PRO A 7 -15.88 2.04 6.79
N PRO A 8 -15.50 0.76 6.67
CA PRO A 8 -15.30 -0.08 7.83
C PRO A 8 -14.25 0.54 8.76
N ARG A 9 -14.44 0.35 10.07
CA ARG A 9 -13.53 0.91 11.06
C ARG A 9 -12.17 0.20 10.96
N PRO A 10 -11.07 0.91 10.77
CA PRO A 10 -9.75 0.31 10.75
C PRO A 10 -9.36 -0.18 12.16
N TYR A 11 -8.65 -1.31 12.22
CA TYR A 11 -8.06 -1.83 13.45
C TYR A 11 -6.87 -0.96 13.87
N ILE A 12 -6.81 -0.59 15.16
CA ILE A 12 -5.72 0.18 15.75
C ILE A 12 -4.89 -0.77 16.61
N GLY A 13 -3.60 -0.86 16.33
CA GLY A 13 -2.68 -1.74 17.04
C GLY A 13 -1.73 -2.50 16.11
N LEU A 14 -1.10 -3.53 16.67
CA LEU A 14 -0.16 -4.41 15.95
C LEU A 14 -0.89 -5.55 15.26
N TRP A 15 -0.52 -5.82 14.00
CA TRP A 15 -1.00 -6.94 13.21
C TRP A 15 0.01 -7.33 12.12
N ASN A 16 -0.09 -8.55 11.60
CA ASN A 16 0.78 -9.02 10.51
C ASN A 16 0.13 -8.71 9.17
N ASN A 17 0.82 -7.95 8.31
CA ASN A 17 0.39 -7.73 6.94
C ASN A 17 0.93 -8.81 6.02
N TYR A 18 0.10 -9.81 5.70
CA TYR A 18 0.51 -10.91 4.83
C TYR A 18 0.54 -10.56 3.33
N ALA A 19 0.13 -9.35 2.92
CA ALA A 19 0.37 -8.89 1.54
C ALA A 19 1.83 -8.44 1.36
N ASP A 20 2.47 -8.00 2.43
CA ASP A 20 3.86 -7.55 2.44
C ASP A 20 4.77 -8.64 3.07
N GLY A 21 4.45 -9.92 2.83
CA GLY A 21 5.25 -11.06 3.31
C GLY A 21 5.19 -11.28 4.83
N GLY A 22 4.08 -10.91 5.48
CA GLY A 22 3.87 -11.12 6.92
C GLY A 22 4.55 -10.06 7.79
N GLN A 23 4.84 -8.88 7.23
CA GLN A 23 5.47 -7.79 7.95
C GLN A 23 4.61 -7.33 9.14
N LEU A 24 5.26 -7.15 10.30
CA LEU A 24 4.59 -6.63 11.49
C LEU A 24 4.30 -5.12 11.33
N THR A 25 3.02 -4.79 11.27
CA THR A 25 2.50 -3.45 11.01
C THR A 25 1.81 -2.89 12.26
N LEU A 26 2.11 -1.62 12.59
CA LEU A 26 1.44 -0.85 13.63
C LEU A 26 0.50 0.17 12.99
N THR A 27 -0.80 0.01 13.19
CA THR A 27 -1.79 1.00 12.74
C THR A 27 -2.13 1.95 13.90
N LEU A 28 -2.08 3.25 13.63
CA LEU A 28 -2.41 4.31 14.58
C LEU A 28 -3.40 5.30 13.98
N GLU A 29 -4.17 5.97 14.83
CA GLU A 29 -4.97 7.13 14.43
C GLU A 29 -4.06 8.23 13.88
N GLU A 30 -4.59 9.05 12.97
CA GLU A 30 -3.81 10.05 12.24
C GLU A 30 -3.05 11.02 13.14
N THR A 31 -3.65 11.40 14.28
CA THR A 31 -3.07 12.29 15.29
C THR A 31 -1.88 11.63 15.98
N GLN A 32 -2.05 10.41 16.47
CA GLN A 32 -1.01 9.61 17.13
C GLN A 32 0.12 9.24 16.16
N ALA A 33 -0.23 8.89 14.93
CA ALA A 33 0.70 8.66 13.84
C ALA A 33 1.57 9.89 13.56
N GLY A 34 0.97 11.08 13.52
CA GLY A 34 1.70 12.34 13.33
C GLY A 34 2.68 12.64 14.47
N LEU A 35 2.28 12.34 15.71
CA LEU A 35 3.15 12.46 16.88
C LEU A 35 4.34 11.49 16.81
N LEU A 36 4.09 10.21 16.49
CA LEU A 36 5.14 9.20 16.36
C LEU A 36 6.11 9.54 15.23
N ALA A 37 5.61 9.92 14.06
CA ALA A 37 6.44 10.32 12.92
C ALA A 37 7.35 11.51 13.28
N SER A 38 6.79 12.54 13.93
CA SER A 38 7.54 13.71 14.38
C SER A 38 8.60 13.33 15.43
N PHE A 39 8.24 12.46 16.36
CA PHE A 39 9.15 11.95 17.38
C PHE A 39 10.33 11.18 16.76
N LEU A 40 10.08 10.30 15.78
CA LEU A 40 11.13 9.51 15.12
C LEU A 40 12.15 10.42 14.41
N VAL A 41 11.69 11.49 13.75
CA VAL A 41 12.56 12.49 13.11
C VAL A 41 13.42 13.23 14.14
N ILE A 42 12.82 13.69 15.25
CA ILE A 42 13.56 14.37 16.32
C ILE A 42 14.60 13.41 16.95
N PHE A 43 14.21 12.18 17.23
CA PHE A 43 15.07 11.16 17.80
C PHE A 43 16.28 10.85 16.91
N ALA A 44 16.07 10.69 15.60
CA ALA A 44 17.16 10.51 14.64
C ALA A 44 18.08 11.73 14.55
N GLY A 45 17.53 12.95 14.70
CA GLY A 45 18.31 14.17 14.81
C GLY A 45 19.26 14.17 16.01
N ILE A 46 18.76 13.75 17.18
CA ILE A 46 19.56 13.60 18.40
C ILE A 46 20.65 12.53 18.19
N ALA A 47 20.29 11.38 17.61
CA ALA A 47 21.24 10.32 17.31
C ALA A 47 22.34 10.79 16.35
N ALA A 48 22.02 11.61 15.33
CA ALA A 48 23.01 12.19 14.43
C ALA A 48 23.96 13.17 15.15
N LEU A 49 23.46 13.98 16.09
CA LEU A 49 24.31 14.85 16.92
C LEU A 49 25.27 14.04 17.79
N SER A 50 24.78 12.98 18.44
CA SER A 50 25.63 12.08 19.23
C SER A 50 26.62 11.30 18.34
N GLY A 51 26.20 10.89 17.14
CA GLY A 51 27.09 10.28 16.15
C GLY A 51 28.22 11.20 15.72
N TRP A 52 27.94 12.50 15.59
CA TRP A 52 28.98 13.50 15.32
C TRP A 52 30.04 13.55 16.45
N ASN A 53 29.65 13.38 17.71
CA ASN A 53 30.61 13.31 18.82
C ASN A 53 31.60 12.15 18.64
N ILE A 54 31.13 11.00 18.16
CA ILE A 54 31.98 9.83 17.88
C ILE A 54 32.94 10.14 16.73
N VAL A 55 32.43 10.74 15.65
CA VAL A 55 33.24 11.07 14.45
C VAL A 55 34.30 12.12 14.78
N ARG A 56 33.94 13.24 15.41
CA ARG A 56 34.89 14.30 15.77
C ARG A 56 35.96 13.79 16.74
N PHE A 57 35.58 12.95 17.71
CA PHE A 57 36.53 12.31 18.63
C PHE A 57 37.48 11.39 17.87
N THR A 58 36.97 10.53 17.00
CA THR A 58 37.79 9.59 16.22
C THR A 58 38.76 10.33 15.30
N LEU A 59 38.28 11.35 14.58
CA LEU A 59 39.11 12.20 13.72
C LEU A 59 40.20 12.94 14.49
N HIS A 60 39.88 13.43 15.70
CA HIS A 60 40.86 14.06 16.57
C HIS A 60 41.93 13.04 17.00
N GLN A 61 41.50 11.89 17.55
CA GLN A 61 42.39 10.87 18.06
C GLN A 61 43.25 10.21 16.98
N SER A 62 42.77 10.10 15.73
CA SER A 62 43.56 9.57 14.62
C SER A 62 44.65 10.54 14.16
N ARG A 63 44.45 11.83 14.39
CA ARG A 63 45.38 12.90 13.99
C ARG A 63 46.30 13.34 15.13
N SER A 64 45.95 13.06 16.37
CA SER A 64 46.77 13.43 17.53
C SER A 64 48.10 12.67 17.51
N SER A 65 49.20 13.42 17.42
CA SER A 65 50.58 12.95 17.46
C SER A 65 51.40 13.83 18.41
N SER A 66 52.45 13.23 19.01
CA SER A 66 53.50 13.93 19.76
C SER A 66 54.53 14.61 18.87
N ASP A 67 54.49 14.38 17.55
CA ASP A 67 55.45 14.96 16.61
C ASP A 67 55.21 16.45 16.38
N ILE A 68 56.26 17.15 15.95
CA ILE A 68 56.20 18.57 15.60
C ILE A 68 55.31 18.78 14.37
N HIS A 69 54.22 19.52 14.56
CA HIS A 69 53.27 19.88 13.51
C HIS A 69 53.13 21.41 13.37
N ASP A 70 52.52 21.86 12.27
CA ASP A 70 52.27 23.28 12.03
C ASP A 70 51.00 23.78 12.75
N GLY A 71 50.85 25.11 12.85
CA GLY A 71 49.70 25.73 13.53
C GLY A 71 48.35 25.36 12.92
N MET A 72 48.30 25.03 11.62
CA MET A 72 47.08 24.55 10.96
C MET A 72 46.62 23.20 11.54
N HIS A 73 47.54 22.28 11.81
CA HIS A 73 47.21 21.01 12.43
C HIS A 73 46.54 21.19 13.79
N HIS A 74 47.15 22.00 14.67
CA HIS A 74 46.63 22.25 16.02
C HIS A 74 45.29 23.01 16.01
N GLN A 75 45.10 23.96 15.08
CA GLN A 75 43.81 24.62 14.91
C GLN A 75 42.69 23.65 14.51
N ILE A 76 42.98 22.65 13.67
CA ILE A 76 41.99 21.62 13.30
C ILE A 76 41.64 20.75 14.51
N GLN A 77 42.62 20.37 15.34
CA GLN A 77 42.35 19.60 16.56
C GLN A 77 41.45 20.37 17.53
N ALA A 78 41.76 21.65 17.77
CA ALA A 78 40.93 22.53 18.58
C ALA A 78 39.50 22.65 18.02
N ILE A 79 39.32 22.75 16.69
CA ILE A 79 37.98 22.76 16.08
C ILE A 79 37.25 21.43 16.30
N LEU A 80 37.90 20.29 16.11
CA LEU A 80 37.29 18.98 16.30
C LEU A 80 36.86 18.74 17.75
N ARG A 81 37.64 19.22 18.73
CA ARG A 81 37.32 19.12 20.16
C ARG A 81 36.12 19.97 20.58
N ASN A 82 35.97 21.16 19.98
CA ASN A 82 35.03 22.18 20.47
C ASN A 82 33.79 22.40 19.58
N SER A 83 33.75 21.84 18.37
CA SER A 83 32.58 21.98 17.49
C SER A 83 31.42 21.10 17.94
N THR A 84 30.27 21.70 18.25
CA THR A 84 29.07 20.97 18.72
C THR A 84 28.29 20.34 17.57
N GLY A 85 28.44 20.86 16.35
CA GLY A 85 27.81 20.33 15.14
C GLY A 85 28.75 20.31 13.94
N LEU A 86 28.44 19.41 13.01
CA LEU A 86 29.17 19.20 11.77
C LEU A 86 29.30 20.47 10.91
N VAL A 87 28.20 21.22 10.74
CA VAL A 87 28.18 22.45 9.94
C VAL A 87 29.13 23.50 10.51
N GLN A 88 29.10 23.68 11.83
CA GLN A 88 30.01 24.60 12.53
C GLN A 88 31.48 24.18 12.35
N ALA A 89 31.78 22.88 12.48
CA ALA A 89 33.12 22.36 12.28
C ALA A 89 33.63 22.63 10.85
N LEU A 90 32.81 22.33 9.84
CA LEU A 90 33.14 22.55 8.43
C LEU A 90 33.39 24.03 8.11
N GLN A 91 32.56 24.93 8.65
CA GLN A 91 32.72 26.37 8.49
C GLN A 91 34.06 26.86 9.07
N LEU A 92 34.40 26.44 10.29
CA LEU A 92 35.66 26.82 10.94
C LEU A 92 36.88 26.25 10.21
N ILE A 93 36.80 24.98 9.78
CA ILE A 93 37.88 24.35 8.99
C ILE A 93 38.08 25.09 7.66
N PHE A 94 37.00 25.53 7.00
CA PHE A 94 37.09 26.32 5.78
C PHE A 94 37.77 27.68 6.01
N GLN A 95 37.47 28.36 7.13
CA GLN A 95 38.15 29.61 7.50
C GLN A 95 39.65 29.40 7.73
N VAL A 96 40.02 28.34 8.46
CA VAL A 96 41.43 27.94 8.65
C VAL A 96 42.08 27.65 7.30
N ALA A 97 41.42 26.90 6.41
CA ALA A 97 41.93 26.62 5.07
C ALA A 97 42.23 27.91 4.28
N LYS A 98 41.31 28.88 4.31
CA LYS A 98 41.45 30.16 3.63
C LYS A 98 42.60 31.00 4.20
N ALA A 99 42.82 30.97 5.52
CA ALA A 99 43.90 31.69 6.17
C ALA A 99 45.28 31.10 5.84
N TRP A 100 45.40 29.77 5.79
CA TRP A 100 46.68 29.10 5.57
C TRP A 100 47.05 28.88 4.10
N ARG A 101 46.11 29.05 3.16
CA ARG A 101 46.35 28.83 1.71
C ARG A 101 47.51 29.65 1.14
N ALA A 102 47.70 30.87 1.63
CA ALA A 102 48.76 31.77 1.18
C ALA A 102 50.14 31.36 1.72
N ARG A 103 50.19 30.72 2.89
CA ARG A 103 51.44 30.31 3.56
C ARG A 103 51.91 28.91 3.16
N LEU A 104 50.98 27.95 3.06
CA LEU A 104 51.31 26.53 2.83
C LEU A 104 51.10 26.07 1.37
N GLY A 105 50.45 26.91 0.55
CA GLY A 105 50.05 26.59 -0.81
C GLY A 105 48.74 25.80 -0.87
N VAL A 106 47.90 26.11 -1.85
CA VAL A 106 46.54 25.55 -2.01
C VAL A 106 46.57 24.02 -2.08
N ALA A 107 47.44 23.43 -2.90
CA ALA A 107 47.48 21.98 -3.10
C ALA A 107 47.81 21.19 -1.81
N ARG A 108 48.66 21.74 -0.93
CA ARG A 108 49.05 21.10 0.33
C ARG A 108 47.94 21.21 1.38
N VAL A 109 47.31 22.38 1.48
CA VAL A 109 46.15 22.62 2.35
C VAL A 109 44.98 21.70 1.97
N THR A 110 44.63 21.65 0.68
CA THR A 110 43.52 20.81 0.18
C THR A 110 43.78 19.33 0.48
N ARG A 111 44.98 18.82 0.22
CA ARG A 111 45.32 17.40 0.48
C ARG A 111 45.19 17.02 1.95
N ARG A 112 45.61 17.89 2.87
CA ARG A 112 45.55 17.64 4.32
C ARG A 112 44.14 17.72 4.90
N LEU A 113 43.29 18.54 4.30
CA LEU A 113 41.90 18.72 4.69
C LEU A 113 40.97 17.70 4.03
N PHE A 114 41.37 17.15 2.88
CA PHE A 114 40.57 16.20 2.11
C PHE A 114 39.99 15.08 2.97
N PHE A 115 40.82 14.41 3.80
CA PHE A 115 40.35 13.30 4.63
C PHE A 115 39.30 13.71 5.67
N VAL A 116 39.48 14.86 6.32
CA VAL A 116 38.54 15.38 7.33
C VAL A 116 37.23 15.80 6.66
N PHE A 117 37.29 16.55 5.56
CA PHE A 117 36.11 16.93 4.79
C PHE A 117 35.39 15.72 4.21
N PHE A 118 36.12 14.72 3.73
CA PHE A 118 35.53 13.53 3.13
C PHE A 118 34.73 12.73 4.17
N ILE A 119 35.30 12.47 5.34
CA ILE A 119 34.58 11.77 6.42
C ILE A 119 33.40 12.60 6.92
N ALA A 120 33.60 13.90 7.13
CA ALA A 120 32.55 14.83 7.56
C ALA A 120 31.39 14.90 6.54
N PHE A 121 31.71 14.91 5.25
CA PHE A 121 30.73 14.89 4.16
C PHE A 121 30.01 13.55 4.06
N ILE A 122 30.72 12.41 4.17
CA ILE A 122 30.07 11.09 4.21
C ILE A 122 29.11 11.02 5.39
N PHE A 123 29.51 11.49 6.56
CA PHE A 123 28.64 11.51 7.73
C PHE A 123 27.42 12.43 7.53
N PHE A 124 27.60 13.61 6.93
CA PHE A 124 26.50 14.51 6.56
C PHE A 124 25.50 13.81 5.63
N VAL A 125 25.99 13.20 4.57
CA VAL A 125 25.18 12.49 3.58
C VAL A 125 24.46 11.33 4.26
N ALA A 126 25.18 10.46 4.97
CA ALA A 126 24.61 9.30 5.65
C ALA A 126 23.53 9.70 6.68
N SER A 127 23.77 10.73 7.50
CA SER A 127 22.80 11.20 8.48
C SER A 127 21.56 11.84 7.84
N THR A 128 21.74 12.59 6.75
CA THR A 128 20.63 13.18 5.99
C THR A 128 19.78 12.09 5.33
N PHE A 129 20.41 11.13 4.66
CA PHE A 129 19.69 9.98 4.09
C PHE A 129 18.96 9.21 5.19
N ALA A 130 19.62 8.89 6.32
CA ALA A 130 18.98 8.18 7.43
C ALA A 130 17.70 8.89 7.93
N GLN A 131 17.68 10.23 7.98
CA GLN A 131 16.50 11.00 8.35
C GLN A 131 15.40 10.97 7.27
N LEU A 132 15.77 11.04 5.98
CA LEU A 132 14.82 10.93 4.87
C LEU A 132 14.17 9.54 4.80
N PHE A 133 14.95 8.48 5.08
CA PHE A 133 14.47 7.10 5.09
C PHE A 133 13.41 6.84 6.18
N ILE A 134 13.32 7.67 7.23
CA ILE A 134 12.26 7.55 8.24
C ILE A 134 10.88 7.72 7.59
N SER A 135 10.76 8.53 6.53
CA SER A 135 9.48 8.71 5.83
C SER A 135 8.95 7.44 5.16
N LEU A 136 9.83 6.47 4.88
CA LEU A 136 9.48 5.16 4.33
C LEU A 136 9.00 4.18 5.40
N THR A 137 9.01 4.57 6.67
CA THR A 137 8.53 3.69 7.75
C THR A 137 7.02 3.66 7.87
N TRP A 138 6.30 4.58 7.24
CA TRP A 138 4.84 4.60 7.26
C TRP A 138 4.23 4.50 5.87
N SER A 139 2.97 4.05 5.83
CA SER A 139 2.21 3.78 4.62
C SER A 139 1.95 5.01 3.76
N THR A 140 1.98 4.82 2.45
CA THR A 140 1.55 5.79 1.44
C THR A 140 0.07 5.65 1.09
N ALA A 141 -0.46 6.56 0.28
CA ALA A 141 -1.79 6.42 -0.32
C ALA A 141 -1.92 5.06 -1.05
N GLY A 142 -3.08 4.41 -0.92
CA GLY A 142 -3.32 3.08 -1.47
C GLY A 142 -2.84 1.92 -0.61
N ALA A 143 -2.34 2.15 0.61
CA ALA A 143 -1.98 1.06 1.52
C ALA A 143 -3.20 0.28 2.02
N GLN A 144 -2.97 -1.00 2.34
CA GLN A 144 -3.98 -1.87 2.91
C GLN A 144 -4.02 -1.75 4.44
N PHE A 145 -5.22 -1.79 5.01
CA PHE A 145 -5.48 -1.68 6.44
C PHE A 145 -6.35 -2.85 6.89
N LEU A 146 -6.05 -3.42 8.05
CA LEU A 146 -6.89 -4.42 8.69
C LEU A 146 -8.17 -3.75 9.24
N ILE A 147 -9.31 -4.40 9.07
CA ILE A 147 -10.60 -3.94 9.60
C ILE A 147 -10.77 -4.41 11.04
N GLN A 148 -11.27 -3.53 11.90
CA GLN A 148 -11.81 -3.92 13.19
C GLN A 148 -13.18 -4.57 12.97
N THR A 149 -13.23 -5.88 13.17
CA THR A 149 -14.45 -6.67 12.93
C THR A 149 -15.15 -6.97 14.26
N ASP A 150 -16.35 -6.45 14.44
CA ASP A 150 -17.19 -6.70 15.63
C ASP A 150 -18.00 -7.99 15.50
N SER A 151 -18.50 -8.28 14.29
CA SER A 151 -19.26 -9.49 13.95
C SER A 151 -19.12 -9.78 12.46
N CYS A 152 -19.15 -11.05 12.07
CA CYS A 152 -19.28 -11.45 10.68
C CYS A 152 -20.65 -12.01 10.40
N SER A 153 -21.13 -11.84 9.17
CA SER A 153 -22.45 -12.32 8.79
C SER A 153 -22.56 -12.59 7.30
N PHE A 154 -23.38 -13.59 6.95
CA PHE A 154 -23.84 -13.78 5.59
C PHE A 154 -25.27 -13.28 5.42
N PHE A 155 -25.58 -12.86 4.20
CA PHE A 155 -26.97 -12.62 3.81
C PHE A 155 -27.68 -13.96 3.61
N PHE A 156 -28.54 -14.30 4.57
CA PHE A 156 -29.43 -15.44 4.50
C PHE A 156 -30.85 -14.92 4.72
N PRO A 157 -31.71 -14.92 3.68
CA PRO A 157 -33.07 -14.46 3.85
C PRO A 157 -33.80 -15.40 4.81
N GLY A 158 -33.93 -14.99 6.08
CA GLY A 158 -34.58 -15.78 7.11
C GLY A 158 -36.08 -15.94 6.85
N LEU A 159 -36.62 -17.13 7.13
CA LEU A 159 -38.04 -17.44 7.00
C LEU A 159 -38.94 -16.65 7.98
N GLU A 160 -38.36 -16.08 9.05
CA GLU A 160 -39.08 -15.37 10.13
C GLU A 160 -39.01 -13.84 10.05
N ALA A 161 -38.31 -13.26 9.08
CA ALA A 161 -38.15 -11.81 8.97
C ALA A 161 -39.47 -11.14 8.53
N GLN A 162 -40.14 -10.44 9.45
CA GLN A 162 -41.53 -9.98 9.28
C GLN A 162 -41.74 -8.76 8.35
N ARG A 163 -40.67 -8.09 7.86
CA ARG A 163 -40.81 -6.82 7.12
C ARG A 163 -40.92 -6.97 5.61
N LEU A 164 -40.11 -7.83 5.02
CA LEU A 164 -40.08 -8.14 3.59
C LEU A 164 -40.13 -9.65 3.42
N ARG A 165 -40.74 -10.12 2.34
CA ARG A 165 -40.60 -11.52 1.94
C ARG A 165 -39.14 -11.81 1.58
N ALA A 166 -38.72 -13.08 1.72
CA ALA A 166 -37.37 -13.53 1.42
C ALA A 166 -36.89 -13.08 0.02
N ASP A 167 -37.71 -13.32 -1.01
CA ASP A 167 -37.46 -12.92 -2.40
C ASP A 167 -37.25 -11.41 -2.55
N GLN A 168 -38.11 -10.62 -1.90
CA GLN A 168 -38.03 -9.15 -1.96
C GLN A 168 -36.73 -8.63 -1.34
N SER A 169 -36.34 -9.15 -0.18
CA SER A 169 -35.11 -8.73 0.50
C SER A 169 -33.87 -9.07 -0.32
N GLU A 170 -33.86 -10.24 -0.95
CA GLU A 170 -32.76 -10.72 -1.79
C GLU A 170 -32.61 -9.86 -3.04
N PHE A 171 -33.70 -9.57 -3.77
CA PHE A 171 -33.63 -8.74 -4.96
C PHE A 171 -33.23 -7.29 -4.66
N ILE A 172 -33.68 -6.71 -3.53
CA ILE A 172 -33.25 -5.37 -3.11
C ILE A 172 -31.75 -5.35 -2.82
N TYR A 173 -31.27 -6.34 -2.07
CA TYR A 173 -29.86 -6.49 -1.73
C TYR A 173 -28.99 -6.68 -3.00
N LEU A 174 -29.35 -7.63 -3.86
CA LEU A 174 -28.63 -7.94 -5.09
C LEU A 174 -28.59 -6.74 -6.05
N LYS A 175 -29.72 -6.06 -6.26
CA LYS A 175 -29.80 -4.90 -7.17
C LYS A 175 -28.90 -3.75 -6.72
N SER A 176 -28.85 -3.48 -5.41
CA SER A 176 -27.98 -2.43 -4.89
C SER A 176 -26.49 -2.78 -5.02
N ARG A 177 -26.13 -4.04 -4.85
CA ARG A 177 -24.75 -4.51 -5.04
C ARG A 177 -24.34 -4.45 -6.51
N LEU A 178 -25.22 -4.86 -7.42
CA LEU A 178 -25.00 -4.76 -8.86
C LEU A 178 -24.84 -3.30 -9.30
N GLU A 179 -25.61 -2.37 -8.73
CA GLU A 179 -25.42 -0.94 -9.01
C GLU A 179 -24.00 -0.48 -8.66
N ALA A 180 -23.52 -0.82 -7.47
CA ALA A 180 -22.16 -0.49 -7.03
C ALA A 180 -21.10 -1.15 -7.92
N ALA A 181 -21.29 -2.42 -8.29
CA ALA A 181 -20.40 -3.16 -9.17
C ALA A 181 -20.35 -2.55 -10.59
N MET A 182 -21.49 -2.11 -11.14
CA MET A 182 -21.57 -1.41 -12.42
C MET A 182 -20.82 -0.08 -12.39
N ILE A 183 -20.97 0.70 -11.32
CA ILE A 183 -20.26 1.98 -11.15
C ILE A 183 -18.76 1.72 -11.05
N TYR A 184 -18.36 0.76 -10.22
CA TYR A 184 -16.96 0.42 -10.02
C TYR A 184 -16.30 -0.10 -11.31
N GLU A 185 -16.97 -0.98 -12.05
CA GLU A 185 -16.49 -1.46 -13.36
C GLU A 185 -16.25 -0.29 -14.32
N ARG A 186 -17.20 0.65 -14.42
CA ARG A 186 -17.08 1.82 -15.31
C ARG A 186 -15.92 2.74 -14.93
N LEU A 187 -15.59 2.85 -13.64
CA LEU A 187 -14.54 3.74 -13.16
C LEU A 187 -13.16 3.10 -13.20
N CYS A 188 -13.07 1.79 -12.97
CA CYS A 188 -11.80 1.12 -12.65
C CYS A 188 -11.40 0.04 -13.66
N TYR A 189 -12.35 -0.62 -14.31
CA TYR A 189 -12.09 -1.67 -15.30
C TYR A 189 -12.14 -1.18 -16.75
N SER A 190 -12.63 0.04 -17.00
CA SER A 190 -12.69 0.62 -18.35
C SER A 190 -11.30 0.87 -18.92
N GLU A 191 -11.16 0.73 -20.24
CA GLU A 191 -9.92 1.08 -20.94
C GLU A 191 -9.50 2.52 -20.66
N GLY A 192 -8.24 2.71 -20.23
CA GLY A 192 -7.70 4.03 -19.90
C GLY A 192 -8.07 4.57 -18.51
N ALA A 193 -8.71 3.76 -17.65
CA ALA A 193 -8.97 4.14 -16.25
C ALA A 193 -7.69 4.40 -15.45
N ASP A 194 -7.69 5.46 -14.62
CA ASP A 194 -6.64 5.67 -13.62
C ASP A 194 -6.94 4.84 -12.37
N THR A 195 -6.31 3.67 -12.26
CA THR A 195 -6.47 2.75 -11.11
C THR A 195 -5.95 3.31 -9.79
N ARG A 196 -5.30 4.47 -9.80
CA ARG A 196 -4.86 5.20 -8.60
C ARG A 196 -5.90 6.18 -8.08
N ALA A 197 -7.00 6.36 -8.81
CA ALA A 197 -8.11 7.19 -8.37
C ALA A 197 -8.66 6.67 -7.02
N PRO A 198 -9.06 7.56 -6.10
CA PRO A 198 -9.60 7.18 -4.79
C PRO A 198 -10.77 6.19 -4.86
N GLU A 199 -11.62 6.33 -5.88
CA GLU A 199 -12.79 5.49 -6.13
C GLU A 199 -12.42 4.02 -6.34
N CYS A 200 -11.28 3.75 -6.99
CA CYS A 200 -10.74 2.42 -7.26
C CYS A 200 -9.97 1.81 -6.09
N SER A 201 -9.96 2.49 -4.94
CA SER A 201 -9.34 2.01 -3.71
C SER A 201 -10.36 1.61 -2.65
N THR A 202 -11.63 1.46 -3.03
CA THR A 202 -12.70 0.99 -2.14
C THR A 202 -12.68 -0.54 -1.97
N LEU A 203 -12.15 -1.26 -2.95
CA LEU A 203 -11.94 -2.72 -2.91
C LEU A 203 -10.48 -3.07 -2.57
N PRO A 204 -10.21 -4.30 -2.08
CA PRO A 204 -8.85 -4.74 -1.72
C PRO A 204 -7.85 -4.67 -2.88
N MET A 205 -8.31 -4.83 -4.12
CA MET A 205 -7.52 -4.65 -5.33
C MET A 205 -8.30 -3.85 -6.39
N PRO A 206 -7.71 -2.84 -7.05
CA PRO A 206 -8.41 -2.01 -8.02
C PRO A 206 -9.03 -2.80 -9.16
N VAL A 207 -8.23 -3.70 -9.74
CA VAL A 207 -8.55 -4.48 -10.93
C VAL A 207 -7.97 -5.87 -10.73
N ILE A 208 -8.79 -6.89 -10.83
CA ILE A 208 -8.34 -8.27 -10.99
C ILE A 208 -8.07 -8.47 -12.47
N GLU A 209 -6.91 -9.03 -12.81
CA GLU A 209 -6.54 -9.27 -14.20
C GLU A 209 -7.50 -10.26 -14.86
N ILE A 210 -7.96 -9.93 -16.06
CA ILE A 210 -8.84 -10.75 -16.88
C ILE A 210 -8.10 -11.10 -18.16
N ASP A 211 -7.63 -12.33 -18.23
CA ASP A 211 -7.01 -12.90 -19.42
C ASP A 211 -8.10 -13.17 -20.45
N GLN A 212 -7.99 -12.52 -21.60
CA GLN A 212 -8.92 -12.66 -22.70
C GLN A 212 -8.20 -13.27 -23.90
N GLU A 213 -8.67 -14.44 -24.32
CA GLU A 213 -8.07 -15.21 -25.41
C GLU A 213 -9.13 -15.63 -26.43
N ASP A 214 -8.70 -15.83 -27.67
CA ASP A 214 -9.54 -16.46 -28.70
C ASP A 214 -9.74 -17.94 -28.35
N ASP A 215 -10.95 -18.44 -28.62
CA ASP A 215 -11.35 -19.80 -28.27
C ASP A 215 -12.09 -20.49 -29.42
N THR A 216 -12.29 -21.80 -29.30
CA THR A 216 -13.17 -22.59 -30.16
C THR A 216 -14.61 -22.53 -29.68
N CYS A 217 -15.57 -22.94 -30.53
CA CYS A 217 -16.98 -22.97 -30.15
C CYS A 217 -17.16 -23.87 -28.91
N PRO A 218 -17.67 -23.35 -27.77
CA PRO A 218 -17.69 -24.09 -26.52
C PRO A 218 -18.90 -25.03 -26.39
N PHE A 219 -19.86 -24.96 -27.31
CA PHE A 219 -21.11 -25.72 -27.27
C PHE A 219 -20.96 -27.13 -27.85
N ALA A 220 -21.86 -28.05 -27.46
CA ALA A 220 -21.87 -29.42 -27.96
C ALA A 220 -22.05 -29.49 -29.49
N ASP A 221 -22.90 -28.63 -30.04
CA ASP A 221 -23.05 -28.45 -31.47
C ASP A 221 -22.25 -27.22 -31.95
N VAL A 222 -21.09 -27.49 -32.56
CA VAL A 222 -20.17 -26.47 -33.08
C VAL A 222 -20.83 -25.59 -34.15
N SER A 223 -21.88 -26.07 -34.83
CA SER A 223 -22.59 -25.30 -35.85
C SER A 223 -23.47 -24.19 -35.28
N LEU A 224 -23.73 -24.18 -33.96
CA LEU A 224 -24.47 -23.12 -33.31
C LEU A 224 -23.73 -21.79 -33.32
N CYS A 225 -22.40 -21.80 -33.21
CA CYS A 225 -21.63 -20.56 -33.19
C CYS A 225 -21.71 -19.82 -34.53
N ILE A 226 -21.78 -18.49 -34.46
CA ILE A 226 -21.62 -17.64 -35.65
C ILE A 226 -20.12 -17.59 -35.99
N SER A 227 -19.76 -17.94 -37.23
CA SER A 227 -18.36 -17.95 -37.70
C SER A 227 -17.98 -16.71 -38.52
N SER A 228 -18.95 -15.91 -38.97
CA SER A 228 -18.71 -14.68 -39.71
C SER A 228 -18.51 -13.52 -38.74
N ASN A 229 -17.38 -12.80 -38.86
CA ASN A 229 -17.03 -11.64 -38.02
C ASN A 229 -17.12 -11.91 -36.50
N SER A 230 -17.02 -13.18 -36.10
CA SER A 230 -17.12 -13.58 -34.72
C SER A 230 -16.20 -14.76 -34.46
N VAL A 231 -15.40 -14.62 -33.41
CA VAL A 231 -14.53 -15.67 -32.89
C VAL A 231 -14.93 -15.87 -31.42
N PRO A 232 -15.25 -17.09 -30.95
CA PRO A 232 -15.52 -17.34 -29.54
C PRO A 232 -14.42 -16.78 -28.63
N VAL A 233 -14.79 -16.41 -27.41
CA VAL A 233 -13.86 -15.79 -26.44
C VAL A 233 -13.81 -16.62 -25.16
N ARG A 234 -12.60 -16.77 -24.63
CA ARG A 234 -12.35 -17.32 -23.29
C ARG A 234 -11.85 -16.20 -22.38
N LEU A 235 -12.55 -16.01 -21.27
CA LEU A 235 -12.17 -15.10 -20.20
C LEU A 235 -11.76 -15.91 -18.99
N VAL A 236 -10.58 -15.65 -18.44
CA VAL A 236 -10.07 -16.31 -17.24
C VAL A 236 -9.67 -15.25 -16.21
N ALA A 237 -10.07 -15.45 -14.97
CA ALA A 237 -9.53 -14.72 -13.83
C ALA A 237 -9.06 -15.68 -12.75
N THR A 238 -7.84 -15.46 -12.26
CA THR A 238 -7.27 -16.18 -11.13
C THR A 238 -7.23 -15.26 -9.92
N VAL A 239 -7.97 -15.64 -8.88
CA VAL A 239 -8.21 -14.84 -7.68
C VAL A 239 -7.58 -15.53 -6.48
N ASN A 240 -6.59 -14.87 -5.87
CA ASN A 240 -6.02 -15.31 -4.60
C ASN A 240 -6.75 -14.61 -3.43
N SER A 241 -7.14 -15.38 -2.42
CA SER A 241 -7.91 -14.88 -1.27
C SER A 241 -7.20 -13.76 -0.50
N ASN A 242 -5.88 -13.86 -0.34
CA ASN A 242 -5.07 -12.89 0.36
C ASN A 242 -4.92 -11.60 -0.47
N THR A 243 -4.34 -11.69 -1.67
CA THR A 243 -3.93 -10.51 -2.44
C THR A 243 -5.09 -9.80 -3.15
N HIS A 244 -6.07 -10.54 -3.67
CA HIS A 244 -7.17 -9.97 -4.46
C HIS A 244 -8.42 -9.71 -3.61
N LEU A 245 -8.73 -10.57 -2.64
CA LEU A 245 -9.93 -10.44 -1.80
C LEU A 245 -9.66 -9.81 -0.43
N GLY A 246 -8.39 -9.54 -0.11
CA GLY A 246 -8.01 -8.90 1.14
C GLY A 246 -8.16 -9.78 2.39
N MET A 247 -8.38 -11.09 2.25
CA MET A 247 -8.47 -12.02 3.38
C MET A 247 -7.05 -12.28 3.92
N ASN A 248 -6.66 -11.57 4.97
CA ASN A 248 -5.31 -11.51 5.51
C ASN A 248 -4.85 -12.86 6.06
N SER A 249 -4.22 -13.66 5.21
CA SER A 249 -3.70 -14.99 5.51
C SER A 249 -2.29 -15.12 4.97
N ASP A 250 -1.48 -15.96 5.59
CA ASP A 250 -0.19 -16.36 5.01
C ASP A 250 -0.41 -17.10 3.68
N ASP A 251 0.64 -17.26 2.88
CA ASP A 251 0.56 -17.91 1.57
C ASP A 251 0.10 -19.38 1.72
N GLU A 252 0.57 -20.08 2.75
CA GLU A 252 0.16 -21.46 3.10
C GLU A 252 -1.31 -21.56 3.55
N ASP A 253 -1.89 -20.46 4.05
CA ASP A 253 -3.28 -20.40 4.50
C ASP A 253 -4.22 -19.82 3.42
N SER A 254 -3.66 -19.35 2.30
CA SER A 254 -4.43 -18.79 1.21
C SER A 254 -5.05 -19.88 0.34
N ILE A 255 -6.08 -19.48 -0.43
CA ILE A 255 -6.71 -20.31 -1.45
C ILE A 255 -6.69 -19.57 -2.79
N ILE A 256 -6.73 -20.33 -3.88
CA ILE A 256 -6.83 -19.79 -5.22
C ILE A 256 -8.18 -20.21 -5.80
N TYR A 257 -8.91 -19.25 -6.35
CA TYR A 257 -10.14 -19.46 -7.08
C TYR A 257 -9.94 -19.06 -8.52
N ARG A 258 -10.35 -19.91 -9.46
CA ARG A 258 -10.29 -19.63 -10.88
C ARG A 258 -11.71 -19.63 -11.45
N ARG A 259 -12.04 -18.54 -12.15
CA ARG A 259 -13.29 -18.39 -12.89
C ARG A 259 -12.96 -18.37 -14.37
N THR A 260 -13.67 -19.18 -15.14
CA THR A 260 -13.56 -19.22 -16.60
C THR A 260 -14.93 -19.03 -17.22
N ALA A 261 -15.03 -18.14 -18.22
CA ALA A 261 -16.22 -18.00 -19.05
C ALA A 261 -15.86 -18.16 -20.52
N ARG A 262 -16.54 -19.07 -21.22
CA ARG A 262 -16.37 -19.34 -22.64
C ARG A 262 -17.64 -18.94 -23.37
N CYS A 263 -17.58 -17.91 -24.20
CA CYS A 263 -18.77 -17.26 -24.76
C CYS A 263 -18.70 -17.15 -26.28
N SER A 264 -19.86 -17.28 -26.93
CA SER A 264 -19.98 -17.04 -28.37
C SER A 264 -21.42 -16.67 -28.76
N PRO A 265 -21.62 -15.69 -29.66
CA PRO A 265 -22.90 -15.47 -30.33
C PRO A 265 -23.34 -16.71 -31.09
N ILE A 266 -24.61 -17.07 -30.98
CA ILE A 266 -25.17 -18.25 -31.62
C ILE A 266 -26.20 -17.90 -32.69
N GLN A 267 -26.38 -18.81 -33.64
CA GLN A 267 -27.38 -18.68 -34.70
C GLN A 267 -28.80 -18.83 -34.13
N ASN A 268 -29.71 -17.98 -34.60
CA ASN A 268 -31.13 -18.02 -34.25
C ASN A 268 -31.91 -19.09 -35.05
N ASN A 269 -31.43 -20.33 -35.05
CA ASN A 269 -32.03 -21.42 -35.82
C ASN A 269 -33.21 -22.12 -35.10
N ARG A 270 -33.55 -21.70 -33.88
CA ARG A 270 -34.60 -22.31 -33.03
C ARG A 270 -35.67 -21.32 -32.60
N VAL A 271 -36.21 -20.58 -33.58
CA VAL A 271 -37.26 -19.59 -33.33
C VAL A 271 -38.56 -20.08 -33.97
N LYS A 272 -39.66 -20.00 -33.23
CA LYS A 272 -41.02 -20.27 -33.72
C LYS A 272 -41.89 -19.03 -33.53
N ALA A 273 -42.86 -18.82 -34.41
CA ALA A 273 -43.88 -17.80 -34.20
C ALA A 273 -44.89 -18.31 -33.18
N GLY A 274 -45.01 -17.60 -32.06
CA GLY A 274 -46.04 -17.83 -31.04
C GLY A 274 -47.26 -16.94 -31.27
N THR A 275 -48.23 -17.00 -30.35
CA THR A 275 -49.49 -16.23 -30.45
C THR A 275 -49.29 -14.73 -30.32
N ASP A 276 -48.34 -14.29 -29.49
CA ASP A 276 -48.10 -12.88 -29.14
C ASP A 276 -46.62 -12.45 -29.36
N GLY A 277 -45.88 -13.17 -30.20
CA GLY A 277 -44.47 -12.88 -30.43
C GLY A 277 -43.64 -14.02 -31.03
N LEU A 278 -42.33 -13.97 -30.77
CA LEU A 278 -41.37 -15.00 -31.19
C LEU A 278 -40.94 -15.83 -29.97
N GLU A 279 -41.04 -17.15 -30.09
CA GLU A 279 -40.63 -18.11 -29.07
C GLU A 279 -39.27 -18.72 -29.43
N PHE A 280 -38.32 -18.63 -28.51
CA PHE A 280 -36.95 -19.13 -28.66
C PHE A 280 -36.82 -20.47 -27.93
N MET A 281 -36.55 -21.53 -28.67
CA MET A 281 -36.69 -22.93 -28.23
C MET A 281 -35.31 -23.54 -27.91
N TYR A 282 -34.62 -23.00 -26.92
CA TYR A 282 -33.31 -23.47 -26.47
C TYR A 282 -33.37 -24.43 -25.27
N GLY A 283 -34.58 -24.84 -24.86
CA GLY A 283 -34.84 -25.76 -23.76
C GLY A 283 -35.88 -25.21 -22.77
N PRO A 284 -36.67 -26.07 -22.11
CA PRO A 284 -37.73 -25.65 -21.19
C PRO A 284 -37.17 -25.20 -19.83
N PHE A 285 -38.03 -24.65 -18.98
CA PHE A 285 -37.76 -24.54 -17.54
C PHE A 285 -38.32 -25.75 -16.80
N THR A 286 -37.59 -26.25 -15.80
CA THR A 286 -37.89 -27.48 -15.02
C THR A 286 -39.25 -27.48 -14.31
N GLY A 287 -39.83 -26.31 -14.04
CA GLY A 287 -41.16 -26.15 -13.43
C GLY A 287 -42.28 -25.78 -14.41
N ASN A 288 -42.00 -25.73 -15.71
CA ASN A 288 -43.00 -25.44 -16.74
C ASN A 288 -42.86 -26.41 -17.94
N PRO A 289 -43.21 -27.70 -17.75
CA PRO A 289 -43.00 -28.73 -18.76
C PRO A 289 -43.87 -28.54 -20.01
N ASP A 290 -44.96 -27.78 -19.90
CA ASP A 290 -45.89 -27.52 -21.00
C ASP A 290 -45.34 -26.50 -22.01
N SER A 291 -44.27 -25.78 -21.67
CA SER A 291 -43.60 -24.83 -22.56
C SER A 291 -42.17 -25.25 -22.84
N GLU A 292 -41.88 -25.52 -24.11
CA GLU A 292 -40.51 -25.75 -24.61
C GLU A 292 -39.74 -24.44 -24.87
N ALA A 293 -40.38 -23.28 -24.65
CA ALA A 293 -39.78 -21.97 -24.89
C ALA A 293 -38.85 -21.58 -23.74
N THR A 294 -37.63 -21.15 -24.10
CA THR A 294 -36.65 -20.56 -23.17
C THR A 294 -36.90 -19.08 -22.96
N PHE A 295 -37.35 -18.39 -24.02
CA PHE A 295 -37.62 -16.95 -24.00
C PHE A 295 -38.72 -16.62 -25.00
N VAL A 296 -39.54 -15.64 -24.67
CA VAL A 296 -40.62 -15.13 -25.53
C VAL A 296 -40.38 -13.66 -25.75
N TYR A 297 -40.14 -13.28 -27.01
CA TYR A 297 -40.06 -11.89 -27.43
C TYR A 297 -41.45 -11.38 -27.78
N PRO A 298 -42.06 -10.50 -26.97
CA PRO A 298 -43.41 -10.03 -27.21
C PRO A 298 -43.45 -9.02 -28.36
N ASP A 299 -44.50 -9.06 -29.18
CA ASP A 299 -44.65 -8.12 -30.29
C ASP A 299 -44.73 -6.65 -29.84
N SER A 300 -45.17 -6.39 -28.61
CA SER A 300 -45.17 -5.05 -28.02
C SER A 300 -43.75 -4.44 -27.89
N ALA A 301 -42.73 -5.27 -27.68
CA ALA A 301 -41.34 -4.82 -27.55
C ALA A 301 -40.76 -4.27 -28.86
N ARG A 302 -41.35 -4.61 -30.02
CA ARG A 302 -40.90 -4.12 -31.34
C ARG A 302 -40.95 -2.62 -31.49
N SER A 303 -41.79 -1.94 -30.70
CA SER A 303 -41.90 -0.47 -30.74
C SER A 303 -40.85 0.25 -29.90
N MET A 304 -40.07 -0.48 -29.10
CA MET A 304 -39.03 0.09 -28.25
C MET A 304 -37.83 0.54 -29.08
N THR A 305 -37.20 1.64 -28.66
CA THR A 305 -36.09 2.29 -29.37
C THR A 305 -34.76 2.20 -28.59
N SER A 306 -34.65 1.20 -27.73
CA SER A 306 -33.45 0.90 -26.93
C SER A 306 -33.13 -0.59 -26.99
N TYR A 307 -31.86 -0.92 -26.76
CA TYR A 307 -31.45 -2.31 -26.56
C TYR A 307 -31.92 -2.81 -25.19
N LEU A 308 -32.39 -4.06 -25.15
CA LEU A 308 -32.67 -4.78 -23.92
C LEU A 308 -31.97 -6.13 -23.94
N VAL A 309 -31.76 -6.72 -22.77
CA VAL A 309 -31.24 -8.08 -22.65
C VAL A 309 -31.94 -8.79 -21.52
N GLU A 310 -32.28 -10.05 -21.76
CA GLU A 310 -32.71 -10.99 -20.74
C GLU A 310 -31.87 -12.26 -20.83
N ALA A 311 -31.67 -12.93 -19.69
CA ALA A 311 -30.86 -14.13 -19.61
C ALA A 311 -31.64 -15.30 -18.99
N ALA A 312 -31.42 -16.50 -19.50
CA ALA A 312 -31.80 -17.73 -18.83
C ALA A 312 -30.54 -18.43 -18.31
N ARG A 313 -30.63 -18.98 -17.09
CA ARG A 313 -29.51 -19.58 -16.36
C ARG A 313 -29.70 -21.08 -16.15
N TYR A 314 -28.60 -21.79 -16.22
CA TYR A 314 -28.50 -23.21 -15.91
C TYR A 314 -27.33 -23.43 -14.97
N ASP A 315 -27.55 -24.23 -13.94
CA ASP A 315 -26.48 -24.88 -13.19
C ASP A 315 -26.94 -26.29 -12.81
N SER A 316 -26.00 -27.23 -12.91
CA SER A 316 -26.28 -28.67 -12.77
C SER A 316 -26.82 -29.05 -11.40
N ALA A 317 -26.40 -28.37 -10.35
CA ALA A 317 -26.83 -28.66 -8.99
C ALA A 317 -28.24 -28.15 -8.67
N SER A 318 -28.61 -26.94 -9.09
CA SER A 318 -29.99 -26.44 -8.97
C SER A 318 -30.96 -27.32 -9.77
N LEU A 319 -30.55 -27.82 -10.94
CA LEU A 319 -31.32 -28.82 -11.68
C LEU A 319 -31.51 -30.11 -10.86
N ALA A 320 -30.45 -30.62 -10.23
CA ALA A 320 -30.52 -31.82 -9.39
C ALA A 320 -31.41 -31.64 -8.14
N ASN A 321 -31.44 -30.42 -7.58
CA ASN A 321 -32.29 -30.05 -6.45
C ASN A 321 -33.76 -29.82 -6.82
N GLY A 322 -34.09 -29.76 -8.12
CA GLY A 322 -35.44 -29.52 -8.61
C GLY A 322 -35.87 -28.06 -8.58
N ASP A 323 -34.92 -27.13 -8.55
CA ASP A 323 -35.19 -25.68 -8.61
C ASP A 323 -35.75 -25.26 -9.98
N PHE A 324 -36.38 -24.08 -10.04
CA PHE A 324 -36.87 -23.49 -11.29
C PHE A 324 -35.70 -22.90 -12.10
N VAL A 325 -35.08 -23.73 -12.94
CA VAL A 325 -33.94 -23.37 -13.78
C VAL A 325 -34.21 -23.72 -15.24
N TRP A 326 -33.50 -23.04 -16.15
CA TRP A 326 -33.55 -23.39 -17.55
C TRP A 326 -32.80 -24.70 -17.77
N ALA A 327 -33.45 -25.67 -18.40
CA ALA A 327 -32.85 -26.94 -18.79
C ALA A 327 -32.39 -26.84 -20.25
N PRO A 328 -31.09 -26.60 -20.51
CA PRO A 328 -30.57 -26.44 -21.85
C PRO A 328 -30.74 -27.73 -22.64
N ASN A 329 -31.06 -27.60 -23.92
CA ASN A 329 -31.05 -28.75 -24.81
C ASN A 329 -29.62 -29.30 -25.02
N SER A 330 -29.54 -30.52 -25.53
CA SER A 330 -28.29 -31.27 -25.75
C SER A 330 -27.30 -30.64 -26.74
N THR A 331 -27.67 -29.55 -27.41
CA THR A 331 -26.81 -28.87 -28.40
C THR A 331 -26.04 -27.70 -27.81
N ILE A 332 -26.55 -27.06 -26.75
CA ILE A 332 -25.80 -26.03 -26.04
C ILE A 332 -24.83 -26.69 -25.06
N ILE A 333 -25.37 -27.53 -24.18
CA ILE A 333 -24.59 -28.33 -23.24
C ILE A 333 -24.79 -29.80 -23.61
N PRO A 334 -23.73 -30.62 -23.66
CA PRO A 334 -23.89 -32.05 -23.90
C PRO A 334 -24.81 -32.66 -22.81
N PRO A 335 -25.61 -33.69 -23.16
CA PRO A 335 -26.48 -34.36 -22.18
C PRO A 335 -25.65 -34.90 -21.01
N PRO A 336 -26.19 -34.89 -19.79
CA PRO A 336 -25.39 -34.96 -18.57
C PRO A 336 -24.74 -36.33 -18.38
N THR A 337 -23.43 -36.32 -18.21
CA THR A 337 -22.73 -37.25 -17.32
C THR A 337 -21.84 -36.38 -16.43
N GLU A 338 -22.31 -36.05 -15.23
CA GLU A 338 -21.45 -35.62 -14.10
C GLU A 338 -20.61 -34.33 -14.28
N ALA A 339 -21.03 -33.38 -15.13
CA ALA A 339 -20.24 -32.17 -15.37
C ALA A 339 -20.73 -30.99 -14.51
N ASN A 340 -19.87 -30.53 -13.60
CA ASN A 340 -20.01 -29.35 -12.72
C ASN A 340 -20.03 -28.03 -13.53
N ASN A 341 -20.99 -27.93 -14.46
CA ASN A 341 -21.06 -26.87 -15.46
C ASN A 341 -22.21 -25.91 -15.13
N SER A 342 -21.96 -24.63 -15.37
CA SER A 342 -22.98 -23.58 -15.39
C SER A 342 -23.04 -22.97 -16.79
N ALA A 343 -24.21 -22.50 -17.19
CA ALA A 343 -24.36 -21.80 -18.47
C ALA A 343 -25.40 -20.71 -18.39
N SER A 344 -25.18 -19.69 -19.20
CA SER A 344 -26.10 -18.57 -19.36
C SER A 344 -26.36 -18.35 -20.85
N ILE A 345 -27.62 -18.20 -21.23
CA ILE A 345 -28.04 -17.79 -22.56
C ILE A 345 -28.70 -16.41 -22.47
N PHE A 346 -28.31 -15.51 -23.35
CA PHE A 346 -28.69 -14.11 -23.36
C PHE A 346 -29.44 -13.78 -24.65
N PHE A 347 -30.59 -13.14 -24.51
CA PHE A 347 -31.45 -12.68 -25.58
C PHE A 347 -31.34 -11.17 -25.69
N VAL A 348 -30.43 -10.70 -26.56
CA VAL A 348 -30.21 -9.28 -26.82
C VAL A 348 -31.27 -8.80 -27.81
N MET A 349 -32.26 -8.08 -27.30
CA MET A 349 -33.33 -7.49 -28.09
C MET A 349 -32.84 -6.19 -28.71
N THR A 350 -32.69 -6.20 -30.04
CA THR A 350 -32.31 -5.00 -30.81
C THR A 350 -33.50 -4.06 -31.03
N ASN A 351 -34.73 -4.58 -30.86
CA ASN A 351 -35.98 -3.83 -31.00
C ASN A 351 -36.01 -3.02 -32.30
N ASN A 352 -36.40 -1.74 -32.27
CA ASN A 352 -36.44 -0.86 -33.44
C ASN A 352 -35.19 0.01 -33.56
N VAL A 353 -34.04 -0.43 -33.03
CA VAL A 353 -32.80 0.33 -33.16
C VAL A 353 -32.20 0.12 -34.54
N THR A 354 -31.92 1.22 -35.25
CA THR A 354 -31.23 1.22 -36.56
C THR A 354 -29.80 1.69 -36.41
N ASN A 355 -28.90 1.21 -37.27
CA ASN A 355 -27.51 1.67 -37.26
C ASN A 355 -27.31 2.77 -38.31
N VAL A 356 -26.81 3.95 -37.89
CA VAL A 356 -26.49 5.05 -38.81
C VAL A 356 -25.35 4.65 -39.74
N SER A 357 -24.36 3.95 -39.19
CA SER A 357 -23.25 3.34 -39.94
C SER A 357 -23.36 1.82 -39.89
N PRO A 358 -23.05 1.09 -40.98
CA PRO A 358 -23.10 -0.38 -40.95
C PRO A 358 -22.21 -0.97 -39.85
N THR A 359 -22.77 -1.88 -39.06
CA THR A 359 -22.08 -2.58 -37.98
C THR A 359 -21.89 -4.06 -38.34
N SER A 360 -20.65 -4.54 -38.25
CA SER A 360 -20.28 -5.94 -38.53
C SER A 360 -20.32 -6.86 -37.31
N ASP A 361 -20.59 -6.31 -36.12
CA ASP A 361 -20.75 -7.06 -34.89
C ASP A 361 -21.97 -8.01 -34.98
N PRO A 362 -21.85 -9.29 -34.58
CA PRO A 362 -22.92 -10.28 -34.70
C PRO A 362 -24.16 -10.02 -33.81
N LEU A 363 -24.04 -9.29 -32.70
CA LEU A 363 -25.14 -8.98 -31.78
C LEU A 363 -25.81 -7.63 -32.09
N PHE A 364 -25.06 -6.65 -32.57
CA PHE A 364 -25.58 -5.30 -32.84
C PHE A 364 -25.68 -4.94 -34.32
N GLY A 365 -25.18 -5.80 -35.20
CA GLY A 365 -25.31 -5.68 -36.64
C GLY A 365 -26.73 -5.92 -37.16
N VAL A 366 -27.03 -5.33 -38.31
CA VAL A 366 -28.32 -5.50 -38.99
C VAL A 366 -28.37 -6.91 -39.60
N ASP A 367 -29.32 -7.72 -39.16
CA ASP A 367 -29.56 -9.05 -39.72
C ASP A 367 -30.15 -8.96 -41.14
N PRO A 368 -29.60 -9.66 -42.15
CA PRO A 368 -30.27 -9.82 -43.44
C PRO A 368 -31.68 -10.40 -43.33
N ALA A 369 -31.95 -11.21 -42.30
CA ALA A 369 -33.25 -11.81 -42.00
C ALA A 369 -34.16 -10.93 -41.12
N GLY A 370 -33.66 -9.80 -40.60
CA GLY A 370 -34.45 -8.86 -39.78
C GLY A 370 -34.86 -9.37 -38.39
N SER A 371 -34.13 -10.32 -37.78
CA SER A 371 -34.46 -10.81 -36.43
C SER A 371 -34.31 -9.70 -35.37
N PRO A 372 -35.35 -9.37 -34.58
CA PRO A 372 -35.32 -8.31 -33.56
C PRO A 372 -34.62 -8.73 -32.26
N VAL A 373 -34.14 -9.97 -32.19
CA VAL A 373 -33.40 -10.53 -31.07
C VAL A 373 -32.16 -11.24 -31.60
N LYS A 374 -31.05 -11.12 -30.91
CA LYS A 374 -29.79 -11.83 -31.14
C LYS A 374 -29.43 -12.63 -29.90
N VAL A 375 -28.83 -13.80 -30.10
CA VAL A 375 -28.59 -14.73 -29.00
C VAL A 375 -27.10 -14.93 -28.79
N LEU A 376 -26.69 -14.86 -27.53
CA LEU A 376 -25.35 -15.11 -27.04
C LEU A 376 -25.44 -16.19 -25.98
N ALA A 377 -24.49 -17.12 -25.91
CA ALA A 377 -24.42 -18.07 -24.82
C ALA A 377 -23.00 -18.14 -24.24
N CYS A 378 -22.92 -18.49 -22.97
CA CYS A 378 -21.69 -18.64 -22.20
C CYS A 378 -21.75 -19.93 -21.38
N ILE A 379 -20.63 -20.65 -21.31
CA ILE A 379 -20.40 -21.72 -20.34
C ILE A 379 -19.42 -21.20 -19.30
N GLU A 380 -19.77 -21.37 -18.04
CA GLU A 380 -18.99 -20.91 -16.88
C GLU A 380 -18.49 -22.10 -16.08
N GLU A 381 -17.21 -22.05 -15.73
CA GLU A 381 -16.52 -23.04 -14.92
C GLU A 381 -15.88 -22.33 -13.72
N HIS A 382 -16.12 -22.91 -12.53
CA HIS A 382 -15.57 -22.43 -11.28
C HIS A 382 -14.63 -23.50 -10.72
N GLU A 383 -13.44 -23.11 -10.29
CA GLU A 383 -12.49 -24.03 -9.68
C GLU A 383 -11.92 -23.44 -8.41
N LEU A 384 -11.80 -24.29 -7.40
CA LEU A 384 -11.16 -23.95 -6.15
C LEU A 384 -9.90 -24.79 -5.97
N CYS A 385 -8.81 -24.13 -5.58
CA CYS A 385 -7.48 -24.71 -5.56
C CYS A 385 -6.80 -24.54 -4.20
N ASN A 386 -6.13 -25.60 -3.74
CA ASN A 386 -5.24 -25.60 -2.60
C ASN A 386 -3.79 -25.32 -3.05
N PRO A 387 -3.21 -24.13 -2.80
CA PRO A 387 -1.86 -23.80 -3.26
C PRO A 387 -0.76 -24.73 -2.70
N ASN A 388 -1.02 -25.45 -1.61
CA ASN A 388 -0.05 -26.32 -0.96
C ASN A 388 0.10 -27.70 -1.63
N LEU A 389 -0.81 -28.06 -2.54
CA LEU A 389 -0.81 -29.37 -3.19
C LEU A 389 -0.14 -29.34 -4.58
N PRO A 390 0.47 -30.46 -5.01
CA PRO A 390 1.01 -30.58 -6.36
C PRO A 390 -0.10 -30.51 -7.43
N SER A 391 0.26 -29.96 -8.60
CA SER A 391 -0.67 -29.51 -9.66
C SER A 391 -1.79 -30.47 -10.08
N LEU A 392 -1.56 -31.80 -10.03
CA LEU A 392 -2.55 -32.79 -10.50
C LEU A 392 -3.79 -32.92 -9.59
N ASN A 393 -3.65 -32.63 -8.29
CA ASN A 393 -4.76 -32.69 -7.31
C ASN A 393 -5.06 -31.32 -6.69
N GLN A 394 -4.50 -30.26 -7.29
CA GLN A 394 -4.47 -28.94 -6.70
C GLN A 394 -5.84 -28.27 -6.72
N CYS A 395 -6.66 -28.52 -7.75
CA CYS A 395 -7.91 -27.81 -8.01
C CYS A 395 -9.09 -28.77 -8.20
N LYS A 396 -10.28 -28.33 -7.79
CA LYS A 396 -11.55 -29.02 -8.03
C LYS A 396 -12.54 -28.06 -8.68
N SER A 397 -13.14 -28.49 -9.77
CA SER A 397 -14.23 -27.77 -10.43
C SER A 397 -15.54 -27.97 -9.67
N PHE A 398 -16.40 -26.96 -9.65
CA PHE A 398 -17.70 -27.01 -9.02
C PHE A 398 -18.70 -26.11 -9.75
N ALA A 399 -19.99 -26.38 -9.61
CA ALA A 399 -21.07 -25.48 -9.96
C ALA A 399 -21.49 -24.69 -8.70
N PRO A 400 -21.93 -23.42 -8.84
CA PRO A 400 -22.28 -22.58 -7.70
C PRO A 400 -23.18 -23.25 -6.65
N ALA A 401 -24.18 -24.04 -7.07
CA ALA A 401 -25.13 -24.71 -6.17
C ALA A 401 -24.73 -26.13 -5.71
N ASP A 402 -23.50 -26.59 -6.00
CA ASP A 402 -22.99 -27.87 -5.51
C ASP A 402 -22.97 -27.93 -3.97
N ASP A 403 -22.85 -29.14 -3.41
CA ASP A 403 -22.57 -29.32 -1.98
C ASP A 403 -21.17 -28.76 -1.65
N ILE A 404 -21.17 -27.50 -1.22
CA ILE A 404 -19.98 -26.73 -0.86
C ILE A 404 -19.15 -27.45 0.21
N PHE A 405 -19.79 -28.11 1.18
CA PHE A 405 -19.05 -28.80 2.24
C PHE A 405 -18.32 -30.03 1.69
N ALA A 406 -18.98 -30.82 0.85
CA ALA A 406 -18.36 -31.95 0.17
C ALA A 406 -17.20 -31.53 -0.74
N LEU A 407 -17.35 -30.40 -1.46
CA LEU A 407 -16.28 -29.82 -2.27
C LEU A 407 -15.06 -29.47 -1.41
N VAL A 408 -15.26 -28.73 -0.32
CA VAL A 408 -14.16 -28.28 0.54
C VAL A 408 -13.46 -29.45 1.23
N ASP A 409 -14.22 -30.44 1.72
CA ASP A 409 -13.65 -31.66 2.33
C ASP A 409 -12.78 -32.45 1.35
N SER A 410 -13.09 -32.40 0.05
CA SER A 410 -12.33 -33.10 -1.00
C SER A 410 -10.99 -32.45 -1.38
N LEU A 411 -10.76 -31.20 -0.98
CA LEU A 411 -9.60 -30.39 -1.38
C LEU A 411 -8.39 -30.50 -0.44
N GLY A 412 -8.52 -31.26 0.67
CA GLY A 412 -7.45 -31.44 1.65
C GLY A 412 -6.95 -30.11 2.23
N LEU A 413 -7.86 -29.17 2.47
CA LEU A 413 -7.56 -27.84 3.00
C LEU A 413 -7.17 -27.91 4.48
N ASN A 414 -6.31 -27.00 4.93
CA ASN A 414 -6.10 -26.77 6.36
C ASN A 414 -7.31 -26.04 6.98
N GLU A 415 -7.37 -25.94 8.31
CA GLU A 415 -8.51 -25.34 9.02
C GLU A 415 -8.81 -23.88 8.60
N ARG A 416 -7.77 -23.07 8.35
CA ARG A 416 -7.90 -21.67 7.92
C ARG A 416 -8.34 -21.55 6.47
N GLN A 417 -7.78 -22.40 5.61
CA GLN A 417 -8.20 -22.53 4.22
C GLN A 417 -9.66 -22.97 4.13
N ASN A 418 -10.12 -23.87 5.00
CA ASN A 418 -11.51 -24.33 5.05
C ASN A 418 -12.47 -23.16 5.29
N GLY A 419 -12.26 -22.37 6.35
CA GLY A 419 -13.08 -21.18 6.63
C GLY A 419 -13.04 -20.12 5.52
N THR A 420 -11.93 -20.00 4.80
CA THR A 420 -11.75 -19.08 3.67
C THR A 420 -12.48 -19.59 2.42
N ALA A 421 -12.37 -20.88 2.12
CA ALA A 421 -13.00 -21.55 0.99
C ALA A 421 -14.51 -21.53 1.09
N LEU A 422 -15.01 -21.88 2.27
CA LEU A 422 -16.42 -21.83 2.62
C LEU A 422 -16.98 -20.40 2.49
N ARG A 423 -16.25 -19.39 3.00
CA ARG A 423 -16.62 -17.98 2.85
C ARG A 423 -16.69 -17.52 1.41
N LEU A 424 -15.77 -17.97 0.58
CA LEU A 424 -15.75 -17.63 -0.83
C LEU A 424 -16.92 -18.29 -1.58
N THR A 425 -17.09 -19.59 -1.41
CA THR A 425 -18.04 -20.42 -2.18
C THR A 425 -19.49 -20.08 -1.90
N ILE A 426 -19.86 -19.74 -0.65
CA ILE A 426 -21.23 -19.30 -0.33
C ILE A 426 -21.64 -18.05 -1.12
N ASN A 427 -20.73 -17.11 -1.33
CA ASN A 427 -21.06 -15.91 -2.09
C ASN A 427 -21.19 -16.20 -3.60
N LEU A 428 -20.45 -17.19 -4.10
CA LEU A 428 -20.50 -17.61 -5.50
C LEU A 428 -21.82 -18.27 -5.91
N LEU A 429 -22.61 -18.81 -4.96
CA LEU A 429 -23.97 -19.36 -5.18
C LEU A 429 -24.87 -18.43 -6.02
N ARG A 430 -24.61 -17.12 -6.00
CA ARG A 430 -25.48 -16.08 -6.55
C ARG A 430 -24.84 -15.26 -7.69
N GLU A 431 -23.68 -15.65 -8.21
CA GLU A 431 -22.85 -14.77 -9.04
C GLU A 431 -22.46 -15.35 -10.43
N ASP A 432 -23.40 -15.90 -11.20
CA ASP A 432 -23.22 -16.19 -12.65
C ASP A 432 -23.49 -14.98 -13.55
N LEU A 433 -23.03 -15.03 -14.81
CA LEU A 433 -23.23 -13.93 -15.75
C LEU A 433 -24.71 -13.67 -16.05
N GLY A 434 -25.56 -14.70 -16.03
CA GLY A 434 -27.00 -14.57 -16.23
C GLY A 434 -27.67 -13.73 -15.15
N GLN A 435 -27.33 -13.95 -13.88
CA GLN A 435 -27.80 -13.12 -12.75
C GLN A 435 -27.37 -11.67 -12.89
N ILE A 436 -26.11 -11.46 -13.24
CA ILE A 436 -25.55 -10.11 -13.41
C ILE A 436 -26.35 -9.35 -14.46
N VAL A 437 -26.64 -9.98 -15.60
CA VAL A 437 -27.39 -9.36 -16.69
C VAL A 437 -28.85 -9.11 -16.31
N ASN A 438 -29.52 -10.06 -15.67
CA ASN A 438 -30.95 -9.96 -15.34
C ASN A 438 -31.26 -8.92 -14.26
N PHE A 439 -30.39 -8.76 -13.27
CA PHE A 439 -30.69 -7.94 -12.09
C PHE A 439 -29.93 -6.61 -12.05
N ALA A 440 -29.03 -6.37 -13.02
CA ALA A 440 -28.35 -5.09 -13.15
C ALA A 440 -29.36 -3.95 -13.32
N PRO A 441 -29.23 -2.85 -12.54
CA PRO A 441 -30.10 -1.69 -12.71
C PRO A 441 -29.77 -0.89 -13.97
N GLY A 442 -30.81 -0.52 -14.72
CA GLY A 442 -30.68 0.34 -15.91
C GLY A 442 -30.06 -0.38 -17.11
N ASP A 443 -29.47 0.38 -18.03
CA ASP A 443 -28.89 -0.19 -19.25
C ASP A 443 -27.51 -0.81 -18.99
N ILE A 444 -27.46 -2.15 -18.98
CA ILE A 444 -26.22 -2.91 -18.81
C ILE A 444 -25.42 -3.00 -20.13
N ILE A 445 -26.10 -2.90 -21.28
CA ILE A 445 -25.51 -2.96 -22.62
C ILE A 445 -24.73 -1.67 -22.90
N MET A 446 -23.43 -1.77 -23.14
CA MET A 446 -22.55 -0.64 -23.45
C MET A 446 -22.95 0.04 -24.76
N ALA A 447 -23.26 -0.74 -25.80
CA ALA A 447 -23.71 -0.22 -27.08
C ALA A 447 -24.98 0.64 -26.97
N GLY A 448 -25.80 0.46 -25.93
CA GLY A 448 -26.99 1.27 -25.69
C GLY A 448 -26.69 2.73 -25.36
N LYS A 449 -25.50 3.05 -24.84
CA LYS A 449 -25.12 4.40 -24.41
C LYS A 449 -25.06 5.42 -25.56
N THR A 450 -24.91 4.94 -26.78
CA THR A 450 -24.76 5.74 -28.00
C THR A 450 -25.99 5.66 -28.89
N VAL A 451 -27.09 5.06 -28.40
CA VAL A 451 -28.39 5.07 -29.07
C VAL A 451 -29.13 6.36 -28.70
N LEU A 452 -29.57 7.10 -29.72
CA LEU A 452 -30.36 8.31 -29.56
C LEU A 452 -31.51 8.29 -30.58
N TYR A 453 -32.74 8.54 -30.12
CA TYR A 453 -33.95 8.48 -30.96
C TYR A 453 -34.14 7.15 -31.73
N GLY A 454 -33.64 6.04 -31.20
CA GLY A 454 -33.69 4.73 -31.87
C GLY A 454 -32.63 4.52 -32.94
N GLU A 455 -31.64 5.42 -33.05
CA GLU A 455 -30.52 5.27 -33.96
C GLU A 455 -29.23 5.07 -33.16
N GLN A 456 -28.45 4.07 -33.53
CA GLN A 456 -27.08 3.85 -33.04
C GLN A 456 -26.14 4.79 -33.82
N TYR A 457 -25.63 5.81 -33.12
CA TYR A 457 -24.78 6.85 -33.71
C TYR A 457 -23.30 6.48 -33.73
N ASP A 458 -22.85 5.64 -32.80
CA ASP A 458 -21.44 5.27 -32.72
C ASP A 458 -21.12 4.15 -33.70
N ILE A 459 -19.86 4.12 -34.16
CA ILE A 459 -19.36 3.05 -35.01
C ILE A 459 -18.89 1.93 -34.10
N LEU A 460 -19.79 1.00 -33.83
CA LEU A 460 -19.48 -0.14 -32.98
C LEU A 460 -18.39 -1.02 -33.62
N PRO A 461 -17.34 -1.39 -32.87
CA PRO A 461 -16.31 -2.28 -33.36
C PRO A 461 -16.87 -3.70 -33.55
N VAL A 462 -16.19 -4.51 -34.38
CA VAL A 462 -16.62 -5.89 -34.70
C VAL A 462 -16.66 -6.82 -33.48
N ASP A 463 -15.90 -6.48 -32.44
CA ASP A 463 -15.78 -7.20 -31.19
C ASP A 463 -16.56 -6.54 -30.04
N GLN A 464 -17.52 -5.67 -30.33
CA GLN A 464 -18.33 -5.00 -29.30
C GLN A 464 -18.97 -6.01 -28.35
N TRP A 465 -19.51 -7.12 -28.84
CA TRP A 465 -20.06 -8.19 -28.00
C TRP A 465 -19.04 -8.78 -27.01
N ARG A 466 -17.76 -8.88 -27.38
CA ARG A 466 -16.71 -9.37 -26.47
C ARG A 466 -16.48 -8.38 -25.33
N ARG A 467 -16.57 -7.08 -25.63
CA ARG A 467 -16.49 -6.02 -24.62
C ARG A 467 -17.66 -6.08 -23.66
N GLU A 468 -18.88 -6.34 -24.14
CA GLU A 468 -20.05 -6.52 -23.26
C GLU A 468 -19.82 -7.65 -22.26
N VAL A 469 -19.43 -8.83 -22.74
CA VAL A 469 -19.17 -10.01 -21.89
C VAL A 469 -18.02 -9.76 -20.92
N ARG A 470 -16.91 -9.15 -21.38
CA ARG A 470 -15.78 -8.78 -20.51
C ARG A 470 -16.22 -7.86 -19.37
N ARG A 471 -17.12 -6.91 -19.63
CA ARG A 471 -17.66 -6.00 -18.60
C ARG A 471 -18.55 -6.73 -17.61
N TRP A 472 -19.44 -7.61 -18.06
CA TRP A 472 -20.27 -8.43 -17.17
C TRP A 472 -19.40 -9.34 -16.29
N PHE A 473 -18.33 -9.91 -16.86
CA PHE A 473 -17.34 -10.68 -16.13
C PHE A 473 -16.57 -9.83 -15.10
N ALA A 474 -16.14 -8.62 -15.47
CA ALA A 474 -15.50 -7.68 -14.53
C ALA A 474 -16.41 -7.27 -13.37
N MET A 475 -17.71 -7.04 -13.64
CA MET A 475 -18.71 -6.80 -12.59
C MET A 475 -18.81 -7.98 -11.61
N SER A 476 -18.73 -9.21 -12.12
CA SER A 476 -18.72 -10.40 -11.26
C SER A 476 -17.53 -10.43 -10.30
N LEU A 477 -16.36 -9.99 -10.76
CA LEU A 477 -15.13 -9.95 -9.95
C LEU A 477 -15.17 -8.83 -8.90
N SER A 478 -15.81 -7.69 -9.21
CA SER A 478 -16.01 -6.62 -8.22
C SER A 478 -17.03 -7.00 -7.16
N LEU A 479 -18.09 -7.74 -7.54
CA LEU A 479 -19.04 -8.32 -6.59
C LEU A 479 -18.36 -9.30 -5.63
N LEU A 480 -17.52 -10.20 -6.15
CA LEU A 480 -16.76 -11.16 -5.35
C LEU A 480 -15.85 -10.48 -4.31
N GLN A 481 -15.14 -9.44 -4.72
CA GLN A 481 -14.33 -8.63 -3.79
C GLN A 481 -15.20 -7.90 -2.75
N SER A 482 -16.34 -7.37 -3.17
CA SER A 482 -17.27 -6.69 -2.27
C SER A 482 -17.82 -7.66 -1.23
N ASP A 483 -18.19 -8.87 -1.62
CA ASP A 483 -18.72 -9.90 -0.71
C ASP A 483 -17.69 -10.39 0.29
N ALA A 484 -16.44 -10.52 -0.15
CA ALA A 484 -15.34 -10.75 0.78
C ALA A 484 -15.33 -9.65 1.85
N VAL A 485 -15.29 -8.36 1.48
CA VAL A 485 -15.27 -7.28 2.48
C VAL A 485 -16.54 -7.28 3.35
N GLN A 486 -17.72 -7.40 2.75
CA GLN A 486 -19.01 -7.27 3.43
C GLN A 486 -19.20 -8.29 4.54
N PHE A 487 -18.69 -9.51 4.38
CA PHE A 487 -18.73 -10.55 5.40
C PHE A 487 -18.21 -10.07 6.76
N SER A 488 -17.15 -9.25 6.78
CA SER A 488 -16.50 -8.73 7.99
C SER A 488 -17.01 -7.34 8.39
N THR A 489 -18.13 -6.88 7.83
CA THR A 489 -18.71 -5.57 8.14
C THR A 489 -20.14 -5.68 8.61
N VAL A 490 -20.52 -4.82 9.55
CA VAL A 490 -21.89 -4.76 10.06
C VAL A 490 -22.80 -4.07 9.06
N GLN A 491 -23.89 -4.75 8.68
CA GLN A 491 -24.89 -4.17 7.82
C GLN A 491 -25.63 -3.01 8.50
N LYS A 492 -25.61 -1.83 7.88
CA LYS A 492 -26.19 -0.60 8.44
C LYS A 492 -27.59 -0.29 7.95
N ASP A 493 -28.01 -0.87 6.83
CA ASP A 493 -29.38 -0.73 6.36
C ASP A 493 -30.32 -1.44 7.34
N ALA A 494 -31.07 -0.65 8.10
CA ALA A 494 -32.01 -1.15 9.11
C ALA A 494 -33.14 -2.01 8.50
N THR A 495 -33.37 -1.93 7.19
CA THR A 495 -34.35 -2.78 6.49
C THR A 495 -33.80 -4.16 6.16
N LEU A 496 -32.50 -4.26 5.87
CA LEU A 496 -31.84 -5.51 5.48
C LEU A 496 -31.09 -6.19 6.62
N ARG A 497 -30.80 -5.49 7.72
CA ARG A 497 -30.02 -6.01 8.85
C ARG A 497 -30.56 -7.31 9.43
N ASP A 498 -31.88 -7.50 9.45
CA ASP A 498 -32.53 -8.69 10.02
C ASP A 498 -32.39 -9.94 9.11
N TYR A 499 -31.87 -9.76 7.88
CA TYR A 499 -31.59 -10.83 6.90
C TYR A 499 -30.11 -11.24 6.87
N PHE A 500 -29.30 -10.68 7.77
CA PHE A 500 -27.91 -11.08 7.97
C PHE A 500 -27.81 -11.98 9.20
N THR A 501 -27.33 -13.19 9.00
CA THR A 501 -27.10 -14.14 10.10
C THR A 501 -25.67 -14.00 10.59
N ALA A 502 -25.52 -13.64 11.85
CA ALA A 502 -24.21 -13.56 12.49
C ALA A 502 -23.58 -14.95 12.58
N ILE A 503 -22.30 -15.04 12.23
CA ILE A 503 -21.55 -16.29 12.27
C ILE A 503 -20.70 -16.33 13.53
N VAL A 504 -20.96 -17.35 14.35
CA VAL A 504 -20.30 -17.56 15.65
C VAL A 504 -19.53 -18.88 15.73
N ASP A 505 -19.79 -19.81 14.82
CA ASP A 505 -19.21 -21.15 14.83
C ASP A 505 -17.97 -21.24 13.93
N GLU A 506 -17.00 -22.08 14.33
CA GLU A 506 -15.90 -22.50 13.45
C GLU A 506 -16.43 -23.38 12.31
N PRO A 507 -15.77 -23.40 11.13
CA PRO A 507 -14.46 -22.80 10.79
C PRO A 507 -14.52 -21.33 10.34
N TRP A 508 -15.69 -20.72 10.34
CA TRP A 508 -15.92 -19.37 9.79
C TRP A 508 -15.41 -18.26 10.71
N ALA A 509 -15.50 -18.47 12.02
CA ALA A 509 -15.08 -17.50 13.03
C ALA A 509 -13.59 -17.16 12.92
N THR A 510 -12.75 -18.12 12.50
CA THR A 510 -11.31 -17.89 12.28
C THR A 510 -11.01 -16.91 11.14
N SER A 511 -11.79 -16.91 10.05
CA SER A 511 -11.58 -16.00 8.90
C SER A 511 -12.19 -14.62 9.11
N CYS A 512 -13.03 -14.46 10.12
CA CYS A 512 -13.84 -13.27 10.38
C CYS A 512 -13.01 -11.99 10.63
N LYS A 513 -11.96 -12.07 11.46
CA LYS A 513 -11.18 -10.90 11.91
C LYS A 513 -10.03 -10.52 10.98
N ASN A 514 -9.86 -11.26 9.89
CA ASN A 514 -8.72 -11.15 8.99
C ASN A 514 -9.12 -10.55 7.65
N GLN A 515 -9.83 -9.41 7.65
CA GLN A 515 -10.20 -8.71 6.41
C GLN A 515 -9.45 -7.40 6.30
N ARG A 516 -8.90 -7.13 5.12
CA ARG A 516 -8.26 -5.86 4.77
C ARG A 516 -9.08 -5.08 3.75
N ILE A 517 -8.93 -3.77 3.83
CA ILE A 517 -9.41 -2.79 2.85
C ILE A 517 -8.26 -1.86 2.45
N ARG A 518 -8.48 -1.04 1.42
CA ARG A 518 -7.57 0.05 1.06
C ARG A 518 -8.15 1.39 1.49
N ASN A 519 -7.27 2.38 1.59
CA ASN A 519 -7.62 3.79 1.86
C ASN A 519 -8.55 3.99 3.07
N ALA A 520 -8.17 3.45 4.23
CA ALA A 520 -8.85 3.77 5.48
C ALA A 520 -8.55 5.23 5.87
N GLU A 521 -9.60 6.04 6.00
CA GLU A 521 -9.48 7.44 6.43
C GLU A 521 -9.12 7.52 7.92
N GLY A 522 -8.33 8.54 8.29
CA GLY A 522 -8.02 8.85 9.69
C GLY A 522 -7.02 7.91 10.38
N VAL A 523 -6.36 7.01 9.65
CA VAL A 523 -5.32 6.10 10.18
C VAL A 523 -4.06 6.04 9.31
N ARG A 524 -2.96 5.60 9.91
CA ARG A 524 -1.69 5.32 9.21
C ARG A 524 -1.03 4.05 9.74
N ASN A 525 -0.46 3.28 8.83
CA ASN A 525 0.32 2.10 9.15
C ASN A 525 1.80 2.44 9.26
N PHE A 526 2.51 1.79 10.16
CA PHE A 526 3.96 1.85 10.33
C PHE A 526 4.57 0.46 10.28
N ASN A 527 5.72 0.33 9.65
CA ASN A 527 6.59 -0.83 9.76
C ASN A 527 7.18 -0.88 11.18
N PHE A 528 6.67 -1.79 12.01
CA PHE A 528 7.06 -1.86 13.41
C PHE A 528 8.52 -2.29 13.59
N LEU A 529 9.01 -3.20 12.74
CA LEU A 529 10.41 -3.62 12.77
C LEU A 529 11.35 -2.44 12.49
N ALA A 530 11.01 -1.58 11.53
CA ALA A 530 11.81 -0.39 11.24
C ALA A 530 11.83 0.58 12.43
N ILE A 531 10.71 0.75 13.13
CA ILE A 531 10.65 1.55 14.36
C ILE A 531 11.61 0.98 15.41
N VAL A 532 11.56 -0.33 15.67
CA VAL A 532 12.43 -1.01 16.64
C VAL A 532 13.91 -0.85 16.26
N LEU A 533 14.25 -0.97 14.98
CA LEU A 533 15.62 -0.78 14.49
C LEU A 533 16.11 0.66 14.66
N ILE A 534 15.27 1.65 14.33
CA ILE A 534 15.59 3.08 14.53
C ILE A 534 15.89 3.34 16.00
N PHE A 535 15.02 2.89 16.90
CA PHE A 535 15.22 3.05 18.34
C PHE A 535 16.49 2.36 18.84
N SER A 536 16.69 1.10 18.46
CA SER A 536 17.82 0.30 18.93
C SER A 536 19.16 0.89 18.46
N ILE A 537 19.29 1.17 17.16
CA ILE A 537 20.51 1.75 16.58
C ILE A 537 20.72 3.17 17.12
N GLY A 538 19.68 3.99 17.17
CA GLY A 538 19.76 5.35 17.69
C GLY A 538 20.21 5.38 19.15
N PHE A 539 19.66 4.51 20.00
CA PHE A 539 20.05 4.43 21.41
C PHE A 539 21.51 3.99 21.59
N ILE A 540 21.98 3.05 20.77
CA ILE A 540 23.39 2.63 20.73
C ILE A 540 24.30 3.83 20.36
N ILE A 541 23.96 4.56 19.29
CA ILE A 541 24.73 5.73 18.85
C ILE A 541 24.74 6.82 19.92
N ILE A 542 23.59 7.11 20.53
CA ILE A 542 23.47 8.11 21.60
C ILE A 542 24.32 7.72 22.81
N SER A 543 24.24 6.44 23.21
CA SER A 543 25.02 5.91 24.33
C SER A 543 26.52 6.00 24.04
N ILE A 544 26.98 5.50 22.89
CA ILE A 544 28.40 5.58 22.53
C ILE A 544 28.85 7.04 22.42
N GLY A 545 28.08 7.91 21.78
CA GLY A 545 28.42 9.31 21.61
C GLY A 545 28.45 10.12 22.91
N GLY A 546 27.64 9.75 23.91
CA GLY A 546 27.66 10.35 25.25
C GLY A 546 28.79 9.84 26.13
N PHE A 547 29.22 8.60 25.94
CA PHE A 547 30.22 7.94 26.80
C PHE A 547 31.59 7.71 26.14
N VAL A 548 31.79 8.15 24.89
CA VAL A 548 33.06 7.92 24.16
C VAL A 548 34.27 8.49 24.91
N GLU A 549 34.14 9.69 25.48
CA GLU A 549 35.20 10.36 26.23
C GLU A 549 35.57 9.59 27.53
N PRO A 550 34.62 9.33 28.47
CA PRO A 550 34.94 8.62 29.70
C PRO A 550 35.38 7.17 29.49
N VAL A 551 34.78 6.45 28.53
CA VAL A 551 35.12 5.05 28.25
C VAL A 551 36.54 4.95 27.69
N VAL A 552 36.89 5.76 26.68
CA VAL A 552 38.25 5.74 26.12
C VAL A 552 39.27 6.22 27.15
N GLY A 553 38.92 7.21 27.98
CA GLY A 553 39.74 7.64 29.11
C GLY A 553 40.02 6.49 30.09
N LEU A 554 39.01 5.72 30.48
CA LEU A 554 39.15 4.56 31.36
C LEU A 554 40.01 3.45 30.74
N VAL A 555 39.74 3.07 29.49
CA VAL A 555 40.49 2.02 28.77
C VAL A 555 41.96 2.38 28.63
N ARG A 556 42.28 3.66 28.39
CA ARG A 556 43.68 4.11 28.28
C ARG A 556 44.39 4.15 29.62
N ARG A 557 43.70 4.56 30.70
CA ARG A 557 44.23 4.45 32.07
C ARG A 557 44.53 3.00 32.45
N MET A 558 43.68 2.06 32.05
CA MET A 558 43.90 0.63 32.29
C MET A 558 45.00 0.02 31.43
N SER A 559 45.14 0.43 30.17
CA SER A 559 46.11 -0.16 29.23
C SER A 559 47.48 0.52 29.24
N GLY A 560 47.62 1.70 29.85
CA GLY A 560 48.85 2.48 29.89
C GLY A 560 49.34 2.98 28.53
N LYS A 561 48.51 2.88 27.48
CA LYS A 561 48.85 3.27 26.10
C LYS A 561 47.99 4.43 25.63
N GLY A 562 48.62 5.41 24.96
CA GLY A 562 47.92 6.55 24.35
C GLY A 562 47.53 7.66 25.32
N GLU A 563 48.30 7.81 26.41
CA GLU A 563 48.12 8.89 27.40
C GLU A 563 48.25 10.27 26.75
N ASP A 564 49.27 10.47 25.90
CA ASP A 564 49.51 11.73 25.18
C ASP A 564 48.30 12.21 24.38
N ARG A 565 47.64 11.31 23.65
CA ARG A 565 46.43 11.62 22.87
C ARG A 565 45.23 12.01 23.74
N SER A 566 45.20 11.52 24.97
CA SER A 566 44.14 11.86 25.93
C SER A 566 44.40 13.24 26.54
N LEU A 567 45.67 13.55 26.81
CA LEU A 567 46.10 14.88 27.24
C LEU A 567 45.83 15.93 26.15
N THR A 568 46.14 15.64 24.88
CA THR A 568 45.83 16.55 23.77
C THR A 568 44.34 16.87 23.71
N TRP A 569 43.46 15.86 23.84
CA TRP A 569 42.00 16.08 23.84
C TRP A 569 41.54 17.01 24.97
N VAL A 570 42.12 16.90 26.16
CA VAL A 570 41.81 17.76 27.31
C VAL A 570 42.33 19.19 27.07
N PHE A 571 43.58 19.33 26.65
CA PHE A 571 44.21 20.65 26.46
C PHE A 571 43.64 21.44 25.29
N ASP A 572 43.15 20.76 24.25
CA ASP A 572 42.45 21.40 23.13
C ASP A 572 41.02 21.81 23.51
N GLY A 573 40.53 21.48 24.71
CA GLY A 573 39.24 21.94 25.22
C GLY A 573 39.24 23.46 25.45
N VAL A 574 38.12 24.13 25.13
CA VAL A 574 38.02 25.60 25.15
C VAL A 574 38.47 26.23 26.48
N LEU A 575 38.14 25.60 27.61
CA LEU A 575 38.50 26.12 28.93
C LEU A 575 39.99 25.93 29.26
N GLN A 576 40.61 24.85 28.79
CA GLN A 576 42.05 24.64 28.94
C GLN A 576 42.85 25.54 27.99
N LEU A 577 42.39 25.73 26.76
CA LEU A 577 42.95 26.73 25.84
C LEU A 577 42.85 28.15 26.42
N GLN A 578 41.73 28.51 27.04
CA GLN A 578 41.58 29.79 27.75
C GLN A 578 42.58 29.92 28.89
N ARG A 579 42.73 28.88 29.73
CA ARG A 579 43.71 28.86 30.82
C ARG A 579 45.15 29.05 30.31
N LEU A 580 45.54 28.34 29.26
CA LEU A 580 46.87 28.44 28.67
C LEU A 580 47.13 29.84 28.07
N ALA A 581 46.15 30.39 27.35
CA ALA A 581 46.22 31.75 26.80
C ALA A 581 46.36 32.81 27.91
N TYR A 582 45.58 32.68 28.99
CA TYR A 582 45.63 33.60 30.13
C TYR A 582 46.96 33.48 30.88
N GLY A 583 47.48 32.26 31.04
CA GLY A 583 48.81 32.03 31.60
C GLY A 583 49.92 32.69 30.78
N ALA A 584 49.85 32.63 29.45
CA ALA A 584 50.84 33.26 28.57
C ALA A 584 50.87 34.80 28.69
N VAL A 585 49.77 35.43 29.12
CA VAL A 585 49.67 36.88 29.36
C VAL A 585 49.94 37.22 30.84
N GLY A 586 50.40 36.26 31.65
CA GLY A 586 50.81 36.45 33.04
C GLY A 586 49.71 36.23 34.08
N VAL A 587 48.55 35.68 33.69
CA VAL A 587 47.45 35.34 34.61
C VAL A 587 47.55 33.86 35.02
N GLU A 588 48.49 33.57 35.92
CA GLU A 588 48.98 32.20 36.19
C GLU A 588 48.30 31.46 37.36
N LYS A 589 47.27 32.03 38.00
CA LYS A 589 46.69 31.50 39.26
C LYS A 589 45.67 30.36 39.10
N TRP A 590 45.68 29.67 37.97
CA TRP A 590 44.88 28.46 37.78
C TRP A 590 45.55 27.27 38.45
N GLN A 591 44.78 26.40 39.10
CA GLN A 591 45.31 25.15 39.64
C GLN A 591 45.87 24.26 38.51
N PRO A 592 47.08 23.69 38.67
CA PRO A 592 47.61 22.72 37.72
C PRO A 592 46.79 21.43 37.72
N GLY A 593 46.39 20.97 36.54
CA GLY A 593 45.58 19.76 36.39
C GLY A 593 45.26 19.42 34.94
N VAL A 594 44.81 18.17 34.76
CA VAL A 594 44.40 17.53 33.50
C VAL A 594 42.89 17.28 33.45
N THR A 595 42.12 18.06 34.23
CA THR A 595 40.65 18.04 34.23
C THR A 595 40.12 18.90 33.08
N ASP A 596 38.97 18.57 32.48
CA ASP A 596 38.41 19.41 31.40
C ASP A 596 38.07 20.85 31.86
N VAL A 597 37.73 21.01 33.14
CA VAL A 597 37.44 22.31 33.75
C VAL A 597 38.59 22.68 34.69
N PRO A 598 39.42 23.68 34.35
CA PRO A 598 40.39 24.24 35.27
C PRO A 598 39.71 25.13 36.32
N THR A 599 40.25 25.14 37.55
CA THR A 599 39.71 25.89 38.70
C THR A 599 40.77 26.81 39.30
N THR A 600 40.33 27.80 40.08
CA THR A 600 41.20 28.70 40.85
C THR A 600 40.57 29.00 42.21
N ASP A 601 41.40 29.24 43.21
CA ASP A 601 40.96 29.64 44.56
C ASP A 601 40.69 31.15 44.67
N GLU A 602 41.00 31.91 43.61
CA GLU A 602 40.78 33.36 43.55
C GLU A 602 39.29 33.70 43.38
N LYS A 603 38.78 34.57 44.25
CA LYS A 603 37.39 35.09 44.17
C LYS A 603 37.24 36.31 43.26
N VAL A 604 38.34 36.92 42.84
CA VAL A 604 38.36 38.13 42.00
C VAL A 604 39.34 37.92 40.86
N TRP A 605 38.91 38.25 39.65
CA TRP A 605 39.66 38.02 38.42
C TRP A 605 40.17 39.32 37.79
N PRO A 606 41.45 39.39 37.37
CA PRO A 606 41.97 40.55 36.66
C PRO A 606 41.36 40.67 35.25
N VAL A 607 41.06 41.89 34.82
CA VAL A 607 40.58 42.17 33.46
C VAL A 607 41.77 42.24 32.50
N ILE A 608 41.72 41.46 31.43
CA ILE A 608 42.77 41.44 30.40
C ILE A 608 42.55 42.61 29.44
N ASP A 609 43.60 43.41 29.21
CA ASP A 609 43.58 44.45 28.18
C ASP A 609 43.80 43.83 26.79
N LEU A 610 42.71 43.66 26.04
CA LEU A 610 42.72 43.08 24.70
C LEU A 610 43.49 43.91 23.67
N LYS A 611 43.69 45.21 23.92
CA LYS A 611 44.49 46.06 23.01
C LYS A 611 45.97 45.71 23.09
N VAL A 612 46.46 45.41 24.29
CA VAL A 612 47.86 44.98 24.52
C VAL A 612 48.10 43.60 23.93
N VAL A 613 47.14 42.68 24.06
CA VAL A 613 47.23 41.34 23.48
C VAL A 613 47.24 41.37 21.94
N ALA A 614 46.49 42.30 21.33
CA ALA A 614 46.43 42.43 19.87
C ALA A 614 47.70 43.01 19.23
N THR A 615 48.53 43.73 19.99
CA THR A 615 49.73 44.43 19.49
C THR A 615 51.06 43.82 19.93
N ALA A 616 51.04 42.79 20.77
CA ALA A 616 52.24 42.08 21.19
C ALA A 616 52.85 41.26 20.03
N GLU A 617 53.76 41.87 19.27
CA GLU A 617 54.64 41.16 18.34
C GLU A 617 55.69 40.33 19.10
N SER A 618 55.87 39.09 18.63
CA SER A 618 56.85 38.04 19.00
C SER A 618 57.80 38.30 20.18
N ILE A 619 57.63 37.53 21.26
CA ILE A 619 58.70 37.26 22.24
C ILE A 619 59.48 36.04 21.74
N TYR A 620 60.39 36.21 20.78
CA TYR A 620 61.48 35.26 20.51
C TYR A 620 62.71 36.05 20.05
N ASP A 621 63.85 35.82 20.71
CA ASP A 621 65.16 36.31 20.28
C ASP A 621 65.75 35.38 19.21
N SER A 622 66.64 35.88 18.36
CA SER A 622 67.08 35.23 17.11
C SER A 622 67.81 33.89 17.27
N ASP A 623 68.17 33.48 18.49
CA ASP A 623 69.02 32.32 18.77
C ASP A 623 68.34 31.18 19.58
N MET A 624 67.01 31.17 19.72
CA MET A 624 66.25 29.99 20.20
C MET A 624 66.70 29.39 21.56
N SER A 625 67.22 30.19 22.49
CA SER A 625 67.51 29.77 23.88
C SER A 625 66.44 30.26 24.87
N PRO A 626 66.15 29.55 25.99
CA PRO A 626 65.10 29.95 26.92
C PRO A 626 65.56 31.12 27.80
N ILE A 627 64.83 32.23 27.76
CA ILE A 627 65.08 33.39 28.65
C ILE A 627 64.63 33.04 30.07
N SER A 628 65.52 33.28 31.05
CA SER A 628 65.22 33.18 32.48
C SER A 628 64.08 34.10 32.87
N ARG A 629 63.07 33.54 33.58
CA ARG A 629 61.97 34.30 34.22
C ARG A 629 62.50 35.50 34.98
N GLY A 630 62.16 36.70 34.52
CA GLY A 630 62.58 37.91 35.20
C GLY A 630 62.04 39.18 34.56
N SER A 631 60.72 39.37 34.56
CA SER A 631 60.07 40.69 34.67
C SER A 631 58.55 40.51 34.79
N PRO A 632 57.90 40.93 35.89
CA PRO A 632 56.44 40.93 35.98
C PRO A 632 55.87 42.09 35.16
N ILE A 633 54.85 41.81 34.33
CA ILE A 633 53.93 42.85 33.87
C ILE A 633 53.24 43.38 35.12
N THR A 634 53.50 44.64 35.46
CA THR A 634 52.94 45.28 36.66
C THR A 634 51.42 45.43 36.51
N PRO A 635 50.62 45.03 37.51
CA PRO A 635 49.22 45.43 37.56
C PRO A 635 49.16 46.93 37.82
N ILE A 636 48.30 47.65 37.08
CA ILE A 636 48.01 49.05 37.37
C ILE A 636 47.34 49.12 38.74
N SER A 637 48.11 49.48 39.78
CA SER A 637 47.57 49.93 41.05
C SER A 637 46.89 51.27 40.82
N LYS A 638 45.62 51.39 41.22
CA LYS A 638 44.91 52.67 41.34
C LYS A 638 45.79 53.68 42.09
N THR A 639 46.29 54.68 41.39
CA THR A 639 46.83 55.87 42.05
C THR A 639 45.65 56.66 42.61
N SER A 640 45.75 56.94 43.91
CA SER A 640 44.88 57.81 44.68
C SER A 640 44.83 59.21 44.05
N GLY A 641 43.71 59.54 43.44
CA GLY A 641 43.32 60.89 43.04
C GLY A 641 41.94 61.19 43.60
N THR A 642 41.89 62.06 44.58
CA THR A 642 40.70 62.61 45.23
C THR A 642 39.59 62.98 44.25
N TRP A 643 38.38 62.50 44.53
CA TRP A 643 37.14 62.97 43.91
C TRP A 643 36.94 64.45 44.24
N MET A 644 37.01 65.32 43.23
CA MET A 644 36.30 66.60 43.25
C MET A 644 35.21 66.55 42.18
N LEU A 645 33.97 66.62 42.66
CA LEU A 645 32.80 66.95 41.87
C LEU A 645 32.97 68.34 41.23
N LYS A 646 32.77 68.43 39.92
CA LYS A 646 32.14 69.59 39.30
C LYS A 646 31.34 69.15 38.08
N ARG A 647 30.02 69.31 38.18
CA ARG A 647 29.12 69.46 37.03
C ARG A 647 29.57 70.68 36.23
N ASP A 648 29.44 70.64 34.92
CA ASP A 648 28.49 71.50 34.21
C ASP A 648 28.38 71.14 32.72
N VAL A 649 27.12 71.21 32.27
CA VAL A 649 26.52 71.06 30.92
C VAL A 649 26.35 69.64 30.37
#